data_AF-A0AAE4QTS3-F1
#
_entry.id   AF-A0AAE4QTS3-F1
#
_cell.length_a   1.000
_cell.length_b   1.000
_cell.length_c   1.000
_cell.angle_alpha   90.00
_cell.angle_beta   90.00
_cell.angle_gamma   90.00
#
_symmetry.space_group_name_H-M   'P 1'
#
loop_
_entity.id
_entity.type
_entity.pdbx_description
1 polymer ?
#
loop_
_entity_poly.entity_id
_entity_poly.type
_entity_poly.pdbx_seq_one_letter_code
_entity_poly.pdbx_strand_id
1 'polypeptide(L)'
;MENNDEDRTATAGDEVDTDASNPEPASAADNGAANIGAAGNGAADTAAPARTGAAAPAAGGEDEPEVTFADMGLAPAVAQAVRDVGYEVPSAIQAATIPLVLEGRDVVGLAQTGTGKTAAFALPILSLIDPAVKSPQALILAPTRELALQVAEACVTYSANMPQVNVLPIYGGQAYGIQLSGLRRGAQIIVGTPGRVIDHLKKGTLDLSGLRHLVLDEADEMLAMGFQEDVERILSDTPETTQVALFSATMPAAIRRISQKYLTNPTEVKVASKTSTAPNITQRYVLVNHRDKLDALTRIFEVEDFDAMILFVRTKSATEELAERLRARGFSAAPINGDIPQNLRERTIEALKDGRTDILVATDVAARGLDVPRISHVVNYDIPHDTESYIHRIGRTGRAGRSGEALLFVTPRERRLLSQIERATRQPLTEIQLPSVDDVNEMRMAKFAQSITESLEDPSIALFRRLVEEYASEHSVSMSDIAAALATQSRNSDDFLMREPERPPRRDDRRERSARDFSDGPRPSRSGKNMGQYRIAVGKRNNVKPGSIMGALANEAGLRGGDIGRISIRFDHSIVELPADLPADQLNSMKGIRVGGSEIDIRPDSGAPSGRPSSFRDDRGGKPRGGGPRRDDRGDRGDRGDRGDRRGGRDEKRDDRGGFRRGDDDRRGGGFRGRSGGGPDRH
;
A
#
# COMPACT_ATOMS: atom_id res chain seq x y z
N MET A 1 -40.38 22.48 -50.58
CA MET A 1 -41.53 21.92 -49.86
C MET A 1 -41.24 22.20 -48.39
N GLU A 2 -41.38 23.46 -48.01
CA GLU A 2 -42.59 24.08 -47.39
C GLU A 2 -42.58 23.79 -45.89
N ASN A 3 -42.14 24.72 -45.03
CA ASN A 3 -42.73 26.00 -44.59
C ASN A 3 -43.63 25.85 -43.36
N ASN A 4 -43.21 26.46 -42.25
CA ASN A 4 -43.92 27.48 -41.44
C ASN A 4 -43.08 27.73 -40.18
N ASP A 5 -42.42 28.87 -39.98
CA ASP A 5 -42.87 30.27 -39.82
C ASP A 5 -43.80 30.53 -38.62
N GLU A 6 -43.27 31.34 -37.69
CA GLU A 6 -43.87 32.43 -36.89
C GLU A 6 -42.74 32.88 -35.92
N ASP A 7 -41.90 33.88 -36.20
CA ASP A 7 -42.08 35.34 -36.40
C ASP A 7 -42.62 36.13 -35.19
N ARG A 8 -41.76 37.04 -34.69
CA ARG A 8 -41.99 38.42 -34.16
C ARG A 8 -40.88 38.80 -33.16
N THR A 9 -39.79 39.48 -33.61
CA THR A 9 -39.57 40.95 -33.67
C THR A 9 -39.54 41.64 -32.29
N ALA A 10 -38.37 42.07 -31.79
CA ALA A 10 -37.76 43.43 -31.90
C ALA A 10 -38.47 44.46 -30.97
N THR A 11 -37.81 45.30 -30.15
CA THR A 11 -36.74 46.29 -30.38
C THR A 11 -36.32 46.98 -29.06
N ALA A 12 -35.08 47.51 -29.01
CA ALA A 12 -34.57 48.79 -28.44
C ALA A 12 -35.12 49.33 -27.08
N GLY A 13 -34.37 49.98 -26.18
CA GLY A 13 -33.14 50.79 -26.23
C GLY A 13 -33.26 51.88 -25.14
N ASP A 14 -32.13 52.51 -24.78
CA ASP A 14 -31.91 53.70 -23.93
C ASP A 14 -31.85 53.62 -22.38
N GLU A 15 -30.60 53.73 -21.90
CA GLU A 15 -30.00 54.84 -21.11
C GLU A 15 -30.86 55.68 -20.13
N VAL A 16 -30.35 55.88 -18.90
CA VAL A 16 -29.78 57.16 -18.36
C VAL A 16 -29.74 57.16 -16.80
N ASP A 17 -28.59 57.58 -16.27
CA ASP A 17 -28.21 58.22 -14.97
C ASP A 17 -29.10 58.16 -13.71
N THR A 18 -28.48 57.96 -12.53
CA THR A 18 -28.15 59.05 -11.57
C THR A 18 -27.48 58.54 -10.28
N ASP A 19 -26.23 58.99 -10.11
CA ASP A 19 -25.52 59.62 -8.97
C ASP A 19 -25.86 59.39 -7.46
N ALA A 20 -24.76 59.37 -6.70
CA ALA A 20 -24.49 59.85 -5.33
C ALA A 20 -25.32 59.40 -4.11
N SER A 21 -24.65 58.81 -3.11
CA SER A 21 -24.04 59.57 -1.98
C SER A 21 -23.81 58.72 -0.71
N ASN A 22 -22.70 59.04 -0.07
CA ASN A 22 -22.15 58.60 1.22
C ASN A 22 -23.13 58.71 2.41
N PRO A 23 -22.92 57.99 3.52
CA PRO A 23 -22.51 58.74 4.71
C PRO A 23 -21.55 58.02 5.70
N GLU A 24 -20.60 58.79 6.19
CA GLU A 24 -19.99 58.78 7.55
C GLU A 24 -20.07 60.25 8.06
N PRO A 25 -19.68 60.65 9.31
CA PRO A 25 -19.16 59.92 10.49
C PRO A 25 -19.75 60.41 11.86
N ALA A 26 -19.31 59.81 12.99
CA ALA A 26 -19.11 60.43 14.34
C ALA A 26 -18.61 59.34 15.32
N SER A 27 -17.41 59.34 15.93
CA SER A 27 -16.65 60.27 16.79
C SER A 27 -17.03 60.28 18.29
N ALA A 28 -16.10 59.78 19.14
CA ALA A 28 -15.65 60.30 20.46
C ALA A 28 -14.77 59.19 21.12
N ALA A 29 -13.45 59.32 21.36
CA ALA A 29 -12.73 60.21 22.31
C ALA A 29 -13.15 59.90 23.78
N ASP A 30 -12.30 59.75 24.80
CA ASP A 30 -10.93 60.22 25.05
C ASP A 30 -10.39 59.66 26.40
N ASN A 31 -9.08 59.83 26.63
CA ASN A 31 -8.33 59.91 27.89
C ASN A 31 -7.95 58.62 28.66
N GLY A 32 -6.72 58.46 29.16
CA GLY A 32 -5.65 59.44 29.33
C GLY A 32 -4.40 58.82 29.97
N ALA A 33 -3.29 59.54 29.81
CA ALA A 33 -1.92 59.08 29.91
C ALA A 33 -1.24 59.35 31.27
N ALA A 34 0.01 58.84 31.35
CA ALA A 34 1.19 59.43 31.99
C ALA A 34 1.34 59.30 33.52
N ASN A 35 2.55 59.27 34.13
CA ASN A 35 3.95 59.02 33.76
C ASN A 35 4.76 59.23 35.09
N ILE A 36 6.01 58.76 35.13
CA ILE A 36 7.17 59.17 35.96
C ILE A 36 7.23 58.83 37.47
N GLY A 37 8.36 58.21 37.87
CA GLY A 37 8.92 58.35 39.23
C GLY A 37 10.07 57.38 39.52
N ALA A 38 11.31 57.90 39.56
CA ALA A 38 12.55 57.15 39.72
C ALA A 38 13.09 57.09 41.16
N ALA A 39 14.04 56.16 41.36
CA ALA A 39 15.20 56.15 42.28
C ALA A 39 15.09 55.52 43.69
N GLY A 40 16.03 54.58 43.97
CA GLY A 40 16.84 54.61 45.20
C GLY A 40 16.91 53.37 46.11
N ASN A 41 17.97 52.55 45.94
CA ASN A 41 18.78 51.78 46.92
C ASN A 41 18.16 50.99 48.12
N GLY A 42 18.61 49.74 48.30
CA GLY A 42 18.64 49.06 49.62
C GLY A 42 18.94 47.55 49.56
N ALA A 43 19.97 47.11 50.28
CA ALA A 43 20.64 45.79 50.23
C ALA A 43 19.91 44.60 50.90
N ALA A 44 20.33 43.38 50.50
CA ALA A 44 20.34 42.06 51.19
C ALA A 44 18.97 41.45 51.66
N ASP A 45 18.71 40.15 51.73
CA ASP A 45 19.57 38.97 51.90
C ASP A 45 18.82 37.67 51.42
N THR A 46 19.60 36.66 51.02
CA THR A 46 19.38 35.18 51.01
C THR A 46 18.02 34.51 50.66
N ALA A 47 18.00 33.71 49.58
CA ALA A 47 17.95 32.22 49.59
C ALA A 47 17.37 31.62 48.27
N ALA A 48 18.11 30.66 47.69
CA ALA A 48 17.86 29.93 46.44
C ALA A 48 16.72 28.87 46.58
N PRO A 49 16.21 28.17 45.52
CA PRO A 49 17.01 27.56 44.44
C PRO A 49 16.40 27.46 43.02
N ALA A 50 17.25 26.90 42.13
CA ALA A 50 16.93 26.09 40.95
C ALA A 50 16.78 26.79 39.58
N ARG A 51 17.97 27.05 39.03
CA ARG A 51 18.39 27.24 37.63
C ARG A 51 17.52 26.55 36.56
N THR A 52 16.92 27.34 35.67
CA THR A 52 16.70 27.00 34.26
C THR A 52 17.70 27.80 33.41
N GLY A 53 18.62 27.09 32.75
CA GLY A 53 19.60 27.71 31.86
C GLY A 53 18.92 28.29 30.62
N ALA A 54 19.02 29.61 30.46
CA ALA A 54 18.71 30.32 29.24
C ALA A 54 19.68 29.90 28.12
N ALA A 55 19.13 29.54 26.96
CA ALA A 55 19.90 29.39 25.73
C ALA A 55 20.29 30.79 25.22
N ALA A 56 21.60 31.02 25.09
CA ALA A 56 22.17 32.20 24.46
C ALA A 56 21.81 32.26 22.96
N PRO A 57 21.74 33.45 22.35
CA PRO A 57 21.51 33.57 20.91
C PRO A 57 22.76 33.09 20.18
N ALA A 58 22.62 32.04 19.38
CA ALA A 58 23.66 31.60 18.48
C ALA A 58 23.79 32.64 17.35
N ALA A 59 24.98 33.24 17.26
CA ALA A 59 25.37 34.15 16.21
C ALA A 59 25.45 33.43 14.85
N GLY A 60 24.99 34.14 13.81
CA GLY A 60 25.43 34.08 12.41
C GLY A 60 25.76 32.70 11.83
N GLY A 61 24.75 32.04 11.27
CA GLY A 61 24.96 31.23 10.07
C GLY A 61 24.98 32.18 8.88
N GLU A 62 26.02 32.11 8.06
CA GLU A 62 26.17 32.88 6.83
C GLU A 62 24.95 32.65 5.92
N ASP A 63 24.35 33.73 5.39
CA ASP A 63 23.36 33.68 4.32
C ASP A 63 24.04 33.10 3.06
N GLU A 64 24.01 31.77 2.89
CA GLU A 64 24.22 31.17 1.58
C GLU A 64 23.11 31.72 0.65
N PRO A 65 23.44 32.25 -0.54
CA PRO A 65 22.43 32.77 -1.45
C PRO A 65 21.44 31.66 -1.78
N GLU A 66 20.17 31.87 -1.43
CA GLU A 66 19.11 30.90 -1.67
C GLU A 66 18.98 30.70 -3.19
N VAL A 67 19.47 29.57 -3.71
CA VAL A 67 19.50 29.28 -5.15
C VAL A 67 18.07 29.28 -5.68
N THR A 68 17.76 30.20 -6.59
CA THR A 68 16.43 30.29 -7.19
C THR A 68 16.39 29.58 -8.54
N PHE A 69 15.19 29.33 -9.08
CA PHE A 69 15.05 28.85 -10.46
C PHE A 69 15.62 29.80 -11.51
N ALA A 70 15.73 31.10 -11.20
CA ALA A 70 16.33 32.08 -12.11
C ALA A 70 17.84 31.85 -12.29
N ASP A 71 18.50 31.29 -11.28
CA ASP A 71 19.94 31.05 -11.27
C ASP A 71 20.34 29.76 -12.03
N MET A 72 19.36 28.99 -12.50
CA MET A 72 19.58 27.67 -13.10
C MET A 72 19.88 27.67 -14.60
N GLY A 73 19.82 28.83 -15.26
CA GLY A 73 20.08 28.91 -16.71
C GLY A 73 18.97 28.31 -17.59
N LEU A 74 17.73 28.27 -17.10
CA LEU A 74 16.56 27.83 -17.89
C LEU A 74 16.24 28.85 -18.99
N ALA A 75 15.68 28.37 -20.10
CA ALA A 75 15.21 29.24 -21.17
C ALA A 75 14.15 30.24 -20.65
N PRO A 76 14.12 31.50 -21.11
CA PRO A 76 13.22 32.52 -20.55
C PRO A 76 11.74 32.14 -20.53
N ALA A 77 11.26 31.45 -21.57
CA ALA A 77 9.88 30.96 -21.65
C ALA A 77 9.56 29.91 -20.58
N VAL A 78 10.49 28.99 -20.33
CA VAL A 78 10.36 27.94 -19.30
C VAL A 78 10.42 28.57 -17.91
N ALA A 79 11.37 29.48 -17.67
CA ALA A 79 11.50 30.19 -16.40
C ALA A 79 10.23 31.00 -16.07
N GLN A 80 9.56 31.59 -17.08
CA GLN A 80 8.27 32.25 -16.87
C GLN A 80 7.18 31.25 -16.48
N ALA A 81 7.08 30.10 -17.17
CA ALA A 81 6.09 29.08 -16.83
C ALA A 81 6.27 28.53 -15.40
N VAL A 82 7.52 28.38 -14.95
CA VAL A 82 7.85 27.98 -13.57
C VAL A 82 7.31 29.00 -12.54
N ARG A 83 7.44 30.30 -12.83
CA ARG A 83 6.85 31.36 -11.99
C ARG A 83 5.32 31.34 -12.02
N ASP A 84 4.71 31.13 -13.18
CA ASP A 84 3.25 31.09 -13.34
C ASP A 84 2.63 29.91 -12.56
N VAL A 85 3.36 28.80 -12.45
CA VAL A 85 2.98 27.63 -11.61
C VAL A 85 3.16 27.91 -10.11
N GLY A 86 3.93 28.94 -9.73
CA GLY A 86 4.20 29.29 -8.34
C GLY A 86 5.38 28.54 -7.73
N TYR A 87 6.35 28.07 -8.53
CA TYR A 87 7.58 27.49 -8.00
C TYR A 87 8.57 28.59 -7.62
N GLU A 88 8.83 28.72 -6.32
CA GLU A 88 9.74 29.72 -5.77
C GLU A 88 11.16 29.15 -5.63
N VAL A 89 11.30 28.09 -4.83
CA VAL A 89 12.59 27.49 -4.48
C VAL A 89 12.69 26.08 -5.08
N PRO A 90 13.78 25.75 -5.77
CA PRO A 90 14.03 24.41 -6.28
C PRO A 90 14.22 23.39 -5.16
N SER A 91 13.69 22.20 -5.33
CA SER A 91 13.99 21.07 -4.45
C SER A 91 15.46 20.64 -4.59
N ALA A 92 15.98 19.92 -3.59
CA ALA A 92 17.36 19.44 -3.61
C ALA A 92 17.70 18.59 -4.85
N ILE A 93 16.74 17.81 -5.37
CA ILE A 93 16.96 17.02 -6.60
C ILE A 93 16.96 17.94 -7.82
N GLN A 94 16.11 18.97 -7.87
CA GLN A 94 16.06 19.94 -8.96
C GLN A 94 17.36 20.75 -9.02
N ALA A 95 17.79 21.33 -7.90
CA ALA A 95 19.02 22.11 -7.81
C ALA A 95 20.27 21.32 -8.22
N ALA A 96 20.34 20.04 -7.85
CA ALA A 96 21.48 19.20 -8.15
C ALA A 96 21.48 18.61 -9.58
N THR A 97 20.32 18.46 -10.23
CA THR A 97 20.23 17.79 -11.54
C THR A 97 20.02 18.74 -12.72
N ILE A 98 19.28 19.84 -12.55
CA ILE A 98 18.95 20.76 -13.65
C ILE A 98 20.22 21.29 -14.36
N PRO A 99 21.24 21.81 -13.65
CA PRO A 99 22.47 22.28 -14.31
C PRO A 99 23.19 21.16 -15.06
N LEU A 100 23.23 19.95 -14.51
CA LEU A 100 23.89 18.80 -15.14
C LEU A 100 23.22 18.40 -16.45
N VAL A 101 21.88 18.43 -16.47
CA VAL A 101 21.11 18.12 -17.67
C VAL A 101 21.30 19.21 -18.73
N LEU A 102 21.32 20.49 -18.35
CA LEU A 102 21.60 21.61 -19.27
C LEU A 102 23.01 21.54 -19.89
N GLU A 103 23.99 21.06 -19.15
CA GLU A 103 25.35 20.82 -19.64
C GLU A 103 25.48 19.61 -20.59
N GLY A 104 24.40 18.84 -20.79
CA GLY A 104 24.40 17.65 -21.64
C GLY A 104 24.99 16.40 -20.97
N ARG A 105 25.16 16.38 -19.65
CA ARG A 105 25.67 15.20 -18.92
C ARG A 105 24.57 14.16 -18.70
N ASP A 106 24.93 12.87 -18.76
CA ASP A 106 24.04 11.81 -18.29
C ASP A 106 23.92 11.87 -16.76
N VAL A 107 22.73 11.58 -16.26
CA VAL A 107 22.41 11.74 -14.83
C VAL A 107 21.72 10.48 -14.30
N VAL A 108 22.13 10.05 -13.11
CA VAL A 108 21.38 9.08 -12.29
C VAL A 108 20.85 9.82 -11.07
N GLY A 109 19.56 10.15 -11.08
CA GLY A 109 18.87 10.83 -9.99
C GLY A 109 18.21 9.84 -9.03
N LEU A 110 18.75 9.72 -7.82
CA LEU A 110 18.20 8.88 -6.76
C LEU A 110 17.37 9.71 -5.79
N ALA A 111 16.06 9.65 -5.95
CA ALA A 111 15.11 10.35 -5.10
C ALA A 111 13.73 9.67 -5.08
N GLN A 112 13.04 9.80 -3.94
CA GLN A 112 11.69 9.27 -3.74
C GLN A 112 10.66 10.02 -4.60
N THR A 113 9.47 9.45 -4.73
CA THR A 113 8.32 10.10 -5.37
C THR A 113 7.94 11.38 -4.60
N GLY A 114 7.39 12.37 -5.31
CA GLY A 114 7.02 13.67 -4.69
C GLY A 114 8.17 14.62 -4.38
N THR A 115 9.42 14.28 -4.71
CA THR A 115 10.59 15.18 -4.52
C THR A 115 10.78 16.20 -5.64
N GLY A 116 9.88 16.23 -6.63
CA GLY A 116 9.97 17.15 -7.77
C GLY A 116 10.81 16.64 -8.95
N LYS A 117 11.04 15.32 -9.05
CA LYS A 117 11.78 14.66 -10.15
C LYS A 117 11.29 15.07 -11.54
N THR A 118 9.97 15.16 -11.73
CA THR A 118 9.38 15.53 -13.02
C THR A 118 9.87 16.87 -13.52
N ALA A 119 9.85 17.91 -12.68
CA ALA A 119 10.41 19.22 -13.05
C ALA A 119 11.94 19.17 -13.22
N ALA A 120 12.62 18.32 -12.43
CA ALA A 120 14.07 18.18 -12.46
C ALA A 120 14.61 17.74 -13.83
N PHE A 121 13.86 16.91 -14.58
CA PHE A 121 14.20 16.58 -15.98
C PHE A 121 13.42 17.40 -17.01
N ALA A 122 12.16 17.74 -16.77
CA ALA A 122 11.32 18.36 -17.79
C ALA A 122 11.75 19.79 -18.11
N LEU A 123 12.10 20.59 -17.09
CA LEU A 123 12.51 21.99 -17.26
C LEU A 123 13.79 22.15 -18.09
N PRO A 124 14.89 21.42 -17.82
CA PRO A 124 16.09 21.53 -18.65
C PRO A 124 15.86 20.97 -20.06
N ILE A 125 15.13 19.87 -20.22
CA ILE A 125 14.81 19.33 -21.55
C ILE A 125 14.02 20.35 -22.38
N LEU A 126 12.98 20.97 -21.80
CA LEU A 126 12.21 22.02 -22.47
C LEU A 126 13.06 23.22 -22.87
N SER A 127 14.12 23.52 -22.12
CA SER A 127 15.06 24.60 -22.44
C SER A 127 16.01 24.25 -23.60
N LEU A 128 16.21 22.95 -23.89
CA LEU A 128 17.16 22.45 -24.89
C LEU A 128 16.49 22.03 -26.22
N ILE A 129 15.19 21.73 -26.21
CA ILE A 129 14.47 21.39 -27.44
C ILE A 129 14.41 22.56 -28.41
N ASP A 130 14.36 22.25 -29.71
CA ASP A 130 14.14 23.21 -30.78
C ASP A 130 12.65 23.16 -31.22
N PRO A 131 11.85 24.19 -30.95
CA PRO A 131 10.43 24.20 -31.34
C PRO A 131 10.19 24.20 -32.85
N ALA A 132 11.18 24.60 -33.66
CA ALA A 132 11.08 24.63 -35.11
C ALA A 132 11.14 23.22 -35.73
N VAL A 133 11.86 22.30 -35.08
CA VAL A 133 12.01 20.91 -35.54
C VAL A 133 10.79 20.09 -35.12
N LYS A 134 9.93 19.76 -36.09
CA LYS A 134 8.66 19.01 -35.90
C LYS A 134 8.86 17.49 -35.92
N SER A 135 9.82 17.00 -35.14
CA SER A 135 10.09 15.57 -34.93
C SER A 135 10.37 15.28 -33.46
N PRO A 136 10.23 14.02 -33.00
CA PRO A 136 10.59 13.64 -31.64
C PRO A 136 12.05 14.00 -31.33
N GLN A 137 12.25 14.72 -30.23
CA GLN A 137 13.55 15.16 -29.72
C GLN A 137 13.78 14.69 -28.28
N ALA A 138 12.70 14.48 -27.52
CA ALA A 138 12.75 13.92 -26.18
C ALA A 138 11.77 12.75 -26.02
N LEU A 139 12.22 11.69 -25.35
CA LEU A 139 11.42 10.52 -25.01
C LEU A 139 11.49 10.29 -23.50
N ILE A 140 10.35 10.29 -22.84
CA ILE A 140 10.23 10.08 -21.40
C ILE A 140 9.47 8.77 -21.19
N LEU A 141 10.16 7.76 -20.66
CA LEU A 141 9.56 6.47 -20.33
C LEU A 141 9.03 6.50 -18.90
N ALA A 142 7.78 6.10 -18.73
CA ALA A 142 7.13 5.96 -17.44
C ALA A 142 6.52 4.54 -17.29
N PRO A 143 6.52 3.94 -16.08
CA PRO A 143 6.02 2.58 -15.84
C PRO A 143 4.53 2.40 -16.08
N THR A 144 3.74 3.46 -15.91
CA THR A 144 2.29 3.39 -15.97
C THR A 144 1.72 4.47 -16.87
N ARG A 145 0.52 4.22 -17.39
CA ARG A 145 -0.21 5.19 -18.21
C ARG A 145 -0.51 6.45 -17.43
N GLU A 146 -0.91 6.30 -16.18
CA GLU A 146 -1.29 7.40 -15.30
C GLU A 146 -0.12 8.33 -15.06
N LEU A 147 1.07 7.76 -14.78
CA LEU A 147 2.28 8.56 -14.66
C LEU A 147 2.69 9.18 -15.99
N ALA A 148 2.55 8.47 -17.12
CA ALA A 148 2.82 9.05 -18.44
C ALA A 148 1.90 10.25 -18.75
N LEU A 149 0.63 10.19 -18.36
CA LEU A 149 -0.31 11.31 -18.49
C LEU A 149 0.09 12.48 -17.58
N GLN A 150 0.45 12.22 -16.34
CA GLN A 150 0.89 13.26 -15.39
C GLN A 150 2.16 13.97 -15.86
N VAL A 151 3.14 13.21 -16.32
CA VAL A 151 4.38 13.76 -16.83
C VAL A 151 4.11 14.56 -18.11
N ALA A 152 3.23 14.07 -19.00
CA ALA A 152 2.82 14.82 -20.18
C ALA A 152 2.10 16.13 -19.83
N GLU A 153 1.16 16.10 -18.88
CA GLU A 153 0.45 17.29 -18.38
C GLU A 153 1.43 18.29 -17.76
N ALA A 154 2.36 17.84 -16.93
CA ALA A 154 3.41 18.68 -16.38
C ALA A 154 4.28 19.31 -17.48
N CYS A 155 4.69 18.55 -18.50
CA CYS A 155 5.41 19.08 -19.65
C CYS A 155 4.59 20.12 -20.43
N VAL A 156 3.28 19.93 -20.59
CA VAL A 156 2.38 20.93 -21.22
C VAL A 156 2.35 22.20 -20.37
N THR A 157 2.17 22.08 -19.06
CA THR A 157 2.16 23.22 -18.12
C THR A 157 3.48 23.99 -18.18
N TYR A 158 4.63 23.31 -18.12
CA TYR A 158 5.94 23.96 -18.19
C TYR A 158 6.28 24.53 -19.58
N SER A 159 5.55 24.12 -20.62
CA SER A 159 5.68 24.64 -21.99
C SER A 159 4.57 25.62 -22.38
N ALA A 160 3.77 26.13 -21.41
CA ALA A 160 2.67 27.06 -21.67
C ALA A 160 3.09 28.29 -22.49
N ASN A 161 4.32 28.78 -22.27
CA ASN A 161 4.91 29.91 -22.99
C ASN A 161 5.67 29.50 -24.28
N MET A 162 5.47 28.27 -24.79
CA MET A 162 6.13 27.70 -25.97
C MET A 162 5.09 27.05 -26.92
N PRO A 163 4.23 27.82 -27.60
CA PRO A 163 3.07 27.30 -28.34
C PRO A 163 3.41 26.39 -29.53
N GLN A 164 4.68 26.33 -29.93
CA GLN A 164 5.17 25.49 -31.02
C GLN A 164 5.60 24.08 -30.55
N VAL A 165 5.68 23.87 -29.23
CA VAL A 165 6.07 22.60 -28.62
C VAL A 165 4.85 21.73 -28.43
N ASN A 166 4.89 20.53 -29.00
CA ASN A 166 3.83 19.55 -28.90
C ASN A 166 4.32 18.38 -28.04
N VAL A 167 3.59 18.12 -26.95
CA VAL A 167 3.78 16.96 -26.08
C VAL A 167 2.73 15.90 -26.45
N LEU A 168 3.16 14.65 -26.58
CA LEU A 168 2.28 13.54 -26.91
C LEU A 168 2.47 12.37 -25.93
N PRO A 169 1.42 12.01 -25.16
CA PRO A 169 1.45 10.78 -24.39
C PRO A 169 1.17 9.56 -25.27
N ILE A 170 1.95 8.49 -25.10
CA ILE A 170 1.86 7.23 -25.85
C ILE A 170 1.80 6.04 -24.87
N TYR A 171 0.62 5.43 -24.74
CA TYR A 171 0.42 4.31 -23.80
C TYR A 171 -0.60 3.29 -24.31
N GLY A 172 -0.62 2.12 -23.66
CA GLY A 172 -1.60 1.05 -23.95
C GLY A 172 -3.05 1.42 -23.60
N GLY A 173 -4.01 0.72 -24.22
CA GLY A 173 -5.44 0.87 -23.92
C GLY A 173 -6.15 2.07 -24.58
N GLN A 174 -5.44 2.94 -25.29
CA GLN A 174 -6.04 3.97 -26.16
C GLN A 174 -5.93 3.57 -27.64
N ALA A 175 -6.88 4.00 -28.46
CA ALA A 175 -6.85 3.75 -29.90
C ALA A 175 -5.61 4.35 -30.57
N TYR A 176 -4.99 3.60 -31.49
CA TYR A 176 -3.81 4.04 -32.24
C TYR A 176 -4.04 5.36 -32.99
N GLY A 177 -5.25 5.61 -33.51
CA GLY A 177 -5.54 6.78 -34.35
C GLY A 177 -5.18 8.12 -33.69
N ILE A 178 -5.42 8.26 -32.38
CA ILE A 178 -5.11 9.48 -31.62
C ILE A 178 -3.58 9.67 -31.54
N GLN A 179 -2.85 8.61 -31.22
CA GLN A 179 -1.39 8.60 -31.09
C GLN A 179 -0.73 8.86 -32.46
N LEU A 180 -1.23 8.23 -33.53
CA LEU A 180 -0.76 8.46 -34.90
C LEU A 180 -1.02 9.89 -35.37
N SER A 181 -2.18 10.45 -35.03
CA SER A 181 -2.50 11.85 -35.34
C SER A 181 -1.55 12.81 -34.63
N GLY A 182 -1.24 12.55 -33.34
CA GLY A 182 -0.25 13.32 -32.58
C GLY A 182 1.15 13.26 -33.19
N LEU A 183 1.62 12.07 -33.56
CA LEU A 183 2.92 11.88 -34.21
C LEU A 183 3.01 12.63 -35.54
N ARG A 184 1.95 12.58 -36.36
CA ARG A 184 1.88 13.32 -37.64
C ARG A 184 1.87 14.84 -37.47
N ARG A 185 1.40 15.36 -36.33
CA ARG A 185 1.50 16.79 -36.00
C ARG A 185 2.92 17.22 -35.58
N GLY A 186 3.87 16.28 -35.55
CA GLY A 186 5.28 16.57 -35.26
C GLY A 186 5.53 16.80 -33.78
N ALA A 187 5.03 15.91 -32.92
CA ALA A 187 5.28 15.94 -31.49
C ALA A 187 6.79 15.86 -31.19
N GLN A 188 7.32 16.82 -30.43
CA GLN A 188 8.73 16.89 -30.06
C GLN A 188 9.03 16.16 -28.75
N ILE A 189 8.07 16.13 -27.83
CA ILE A 189 8.20 15.41 -26.56
C ILE A 189 7.21 14.24 -26.57
N ILE A 190 7.73 13.03 -26.46
CA ILE A 190 6.94 11.82 -26.29
C ILE A 190 7.05 11.37 -24.85
N VAL A 191 5.91 11.13 -24.19
CA VAL A 191 5.86 10.55 -22.85
C VAL A 191 5.13 9.23 -22.93
N GLY A 192 5.75 8.10 -22.62
CA GLY A 192 5.09 6.83 -22.92
C GLY A 192 5.49 5.62 -22.09
N THR A 193 4.63 4.62 -22.13
CA THR A 193 4.88 3.31 -21.50
C THR A 193 5.72 2.43 -22.42
N PRO A 194 6.73 1.69 -21.93
CA PRO A 194 7.69 0.95 -22.75
C PRO A 194 7.06 0.10 -23.86
N GLY A 195 6.11 -0.77 -23.51
CA GLY A 195 5.47 -1.66 -24.49
C GLY A 195 4.78 -0.93 -25.64
N ARG A 196 4.11 0.21 -25.36
CA ARG A 196 3.45 0.99 -26.43
C ARG A 196 4.45 1.76 -27.30
N VAL A 197 5.54 2.24 -26.72
CA VAL A 197 6.61 2.89 -27.49
C VAL A 197 7.20 1.89 -28.48
N ILE A 198 7.52 0.67 -28.03
CA ILE A 198 8.04 -0.41 -28.90
C ILE A 198 7.07 -0.76 -30.02
N ASP A 199 5.77 -0.83 -29.73
CA ASP A 199 4.73 -1.04 -30.74
C ASP A 199 4.83 0.00 -31.88
N HIS A 200 5.00 1.28 -31.53
CA HIS A 200 5.11 2.37 -32.49
C HIS A 200 6.43 2.32 -33.29
N LEU A 201 7.53 1.92 -32.65
CA LEU A 201 8.84 1.70 -33.29
C LEU A 201 8.77 0.55 -34.30
N LYS A 202 8.23 -0.60 -33.88
CA LYS A 202 8.05 -1.79 -34.75
C LYS A 202 7.21 -1.49 -35.99
N LYS A 203 6.23 -0.60 -35.86
CA LYS A 203 5.35 -0.16 -36.97
C LYS A 203 5.95 0.95 -37.83
N GLY A 204 7.13 1.48 -37.48
CA GLY A 204 7.76 2.61 -38.18
C GLY A 204 6.98 3.92 -38.06
N THR A 205 6.11 4.02 -37.05
CA THR A 205 5.26 5.21 -36.83
C THR A 205 5.90 6.23 -35.89
N LEU A 206 6.84 5.78 -35.08
CA LEU A 206 7.72 6.61 -34.26
C LEU A 206 9.15 6.42 -34.77
N ASP A 207 9.83 7.53 -35.03
CA ASP A 207 11.24 7.56 -35.41
C ASP A 207 12.04 8.24 -34.29
N LEU A 208 13.11 7.58 -33.84
CA LEU A 208 14.00 8.05 -32.77
C LEU A 208 15.35 8.54 -33.32
N SER A 209 15.55 8.57 -34.64
CA SER A 209 16.81 8.98 -35.27
C SER A 209 17.27 10.39 -34.86
N GLY A 210 16.32 11.30 -34.62
CA GLY A 210 16.56 12.67 -34.16
C GLY A 210 16.48 12.88 -32.64
N LEU A 211 16.42 11.80 -31.86
CA LEU A 211 16.27 11.90 -30.41
C LEU A 211 17.55 12.46 -29.77
N ARG A 212 17.38 13.45 -28.89
CA ARG A 212 18.48 14.11 -28.15
C ARG A 212 18.45 13.80 -26.66
N HIS A 213 17.25 13.57 -26.11
CA HIS A 213 17.07 13.31 -24.68
C HIS A 213 16.22 12.07 -24.46
N LEU A 214 16.66 11.18 -23.58
CA LEU A 214 15.87 10.06 -23.10
C LEU A 214 15.83 10.07 -21.57
N VAL A 215 14.62 9.94 -21.01
CA VAL A 215 14.40 9.88 -19.56
C VAL A 215 13.79 8.54 -19.19
N LEU A 216 14.32 7.90 -18.15
CA LEU A 216 13.70 6.76 -17.48
C LEU A 216 13.15 7.23 -16.13
N ASP A 217 11.84 7.47 -16.03
CA ASP A 217 11.20 7.86 -14.78
C ASP A 217 10.66 6.63 -14.03
N GLU A 218 10.86 6.59 -12.71
CA GLU A 218 10.57 5.44 -11.86
C GLU A 218 11.12 4.11 -12.45
N ALA A 219 12.41 4.12 -12.77
CA ALA A 219 13.05 3.02 -13.50
C ALA A 219 12.99 1.68 -12.73
N ASP A 220 13.13 1.70 -11.41
CA ASP A 220 12.96 0.51 -10.55
C ASP A 220 11.55 -0.09 -10.68
N GLU A 221 10.52 0.74 -10.74
CA GLU A 221 9.14 0.30 -10.93
C GLU A 221 8.90 -0.29 -12.33
N MET A 222 9.48 0.30 -13.38
CA MET A 222 9.42 -0.28 -14.73
C MET A 222 9.95 -1.71 -14.75
N LEU A 223 11.07 -1.95 -14.06
CA LEU A 223 11.69 -3.26 -13.97
C LEU A 223 10.88 -4.23 -13.11
N ALA A 224 10.33 -3.77 -11.99
CA ALA A 224 9.45 -4.57 -11.15
C ALA A 224 8.20 -5.05 -11.89
N MET A 225 7.72 -4.27 -12.86
CA MET A 225 6.58 -4.62 -13.73
C MET A 225 6.96 -5.54 -14.91
N GLY A 226 8.24 -5.92 -15.03
CA GLY A 226 8.72 -6.81 -16.09
C GLY A 226 9.07 -6.11 -17.40
N PHE A 227 9.14 -4.78 -17.45
CA PHE A 227 9.51 -4.03 -18.66
C PHE A 227 11.02 -3.95 -18.91
N GLN A 228 11.84 -4.77 -18.26
CA GLN A 228 13.30 -4.67 -18.39
C GLN A 228 13.75 -4.85 -19.85
N GLU A 229 13.29 -5.90 -20.52
CA GLU A 229 13.65 -6.17 -21.93
C GLU A 229 13.17 -5.04 -22.86
N ASP A 230 11.98 -4.52 -22.60
CA ASP A 230 11.40 -3.42 -23.36
C ASP A 230 12.23 -2.13 -23.22
N VAL A 231 12.62 -1.77 -21.99
CA VAL A 231 13.47 -0.60 -21.73
C VAL A 231 14.85 -0.76 -22.39
N GLU A 232 15.48 -1.93 -22.24
CA GLU A 232 16.78 -2.21 -22.88
C GLU A 232 16.70 -2.16 -24.40
N ARG A 233 15.56 -2.59 -24.98
CA ARG A 233 15.31 -2.50 -26.42
C ARG A 233 15.20 -1.05 -26.89
N ILE A 234 14.43 -0.22 -26.19
CA ILE A 234 14.28 1.19 -26.55
C ILE A 234 15.63 1.90 -26.47
N LEU A 235 16.39 1.70 -25.39
CA LEU A 235 17.75 2.27 -25.23
C LEU A 235 18.71 1.81 -26.34
N SER A 236 18.56 0.58 -26.84
CA SER A 236 19.39 0.10 -27.96
C SER A 236 19.02 0.69 -29.32
N ASP A 237 17.78 1.16 -29.46
CA ASP A 237 17.27 1.76 -30.71
C ASP A 237 17.49 3.29 -30.74
N THR A 238 17.94 3.91 -29.65
CA THR A 238 18.28 5.34 -29.60
C THR A 238 19.68 5.64 -30.12
N PRO A 239 19.91 6.83 -30.73
CA PRO A 239 21.24 7.27 -31.14
C PRO A 239 22.25 7.30 -29.99
N GLU A 240 23.53 7.00 -30.26
CA GLU A 240 24.62 7.08 -29.26
C GLU A 240 24.85 8.49 -28.71
N THR A 241 24.43 9.53 -29.44
CA THR A 241 24.49 10.93 -29.02
C THR A 241 23.37 11.36 -28.06
N THR A 242 22.44 10.45 -27.75
CA THR A 242 21.30 10.75 -26.87
C THR A 242 21.78 10.90 -25.44
N GLN A 243 21.49 12.03 -24.81
CA GLN A 243 21.68 12.21 -23.38
C GLN A 243 20.62 11.40 -22.62
N VAL A 244 21.06 10.59 -21.65
CA VAL A 244 20.18 9.74 -20.86
C VAL A 244 20.13 10.20 -19.40
N ALA A 245 18.92 10.43 -18.91
CA ALA A 245 18.66 10.73 -17.50
C ALA A 245 17.81 9.62 -16.86
N LEU A 246 18.36 8.94 -15.85
CA LEU A 246 17.69 7.85 -15.14
C LEU A 246 17.27 8.34 -13.76
N PHE A 247 15.97 8.27 -13.47
CA PHE A 247 15.41 8.61 -12.17
C PHE A 247 14.81 7.37 -11.51
N SER A 248 15.20 7.11 -10.27
CA SER A 248 14.81 5.91 -9.53
C SER A 248 14.74 6.20 -8.04
N ALA A 249 13.85 5.52 -7.30
CA ALA A 249 13.86 5.61 -5.84
C ALA A 249 14.99 4.75 -5.26
N THR A 250 15.31 3.64 -5.92
CA THR A 250 16.26 2.63 -5.46
C THR A 250 17.31 2.29 -6.54
N MET A 251 18.39 1.61 -6.14
CA MET A 251 19.45 1.13 -7.05
C MET A 251 19.67 -0.38 -6.96
N PRO A 252 18.68 -1.19 -7.38
CA PRO A 252 18.85 -2.64 -7.48
C PRO A 252 19.89 -2.99 -8.56
N ALA A 253 20.41 -4.21 -8.51
CA ALA A 253 21.47 -4.66 -9.43
C ALA A 253 21.07 -4.54 -10.91
N ALA A 254 19.79 -4.68 -11.25
CA ALA A 254 19.31 -4.51 -12.61
C ALA A 254 19.39 -3.06 -13.09
N ILE A 255 19.01 -2.08 -12.28
CA ILE A 255 19.16 -0.64 -12.61
C ILE A 255 20.64 -0.26 -12.72
N ARG A 256 21.50 -0.77 -11.83
CA ARG A 256 22.96 -0.55 -11.93
C ARG A 256 23.52 -1.06 -13.25
N ARG A 257 23.08 -2.23 -13.73
CA ARG A 257 23.50 -2.78 -15.03
C ARG A 257 23.04 -1.91 -16.20
N ILE A 258 21.80 -1.42 -16.18
CA ILE A 258 21.28 -0.51 -17.21
C ILE A 258 22.11 0.78 -17.24
N SER A 259 22.33 1.39 -16.07
CA SER A 259 23.14 2.60 -15.94
C SER A 259 24.56 2.41 -16.50
N GLN A 260 25.24 1.33 -16.14
CA GLN A 260 26.61 1.06 -16.60
C GLN A 260 26.71 0.75 -18.10
N LYS A 261 25.66 0.18 -18.70
CA LYS A 261 25.67 -0.27 -20.09
C LYS A 261 25.26 0.84 -21.07
N TYR A 262 24.31 1.69 -20.68
CA TYR A 262 23.65 2.63 -21.60
C TYR A 262 23.94 4.10 -21.31
N LEU A 263 24.48 4.47 -20.14
CA LEU A 263 24.82 5.86 -19.82
C LEU A 263 26.32 6.09 -19.96
N THR A 264 26.69 7.27 -20.44
CA THR A 264 28.07 7.71 -20.66
C THR A 264 28.56 8.58 -19.51
N ASN A 265 29.45 8.04 -18.67
CA ASN A 265 30.02 8.72 -17.50
C ASN A 265 28.96 9.46 -16.65
N PRO A 266 27.89 8.78 -16.20
CA PRO A 266 26.77 9.45 -15.55
C PRO A 266 27.15 10.04 -14.21
N THR A 267 26.62 11.23 -13.93
CA THR A 267 26.73 11.83 -12.60
C THR A 267 25.62 11.28 -11.70
N GLU A 268 26.01 10.58 -10.63
CA GLU A 268 25.06 10.07 -9.64
C GLU A 268 24.71 11.16 -8.62
N VAL A 269 23.46 11.61 -8.67
CA VAL A 269 22.90 12.57 -7.71
C VAL A 269 22.03 11.82 -6.73
N LYS A 270 22.48 11.74 -5.48
CA LYS A 270 21.74 11.09 -4.40
C LYS A 270 21.22 12.12 -3.43
N VAL A 271 19.91 12.35 -3.45
CA VAL A 271 19.25 13.15 -2.43
C VAL A 271 18.91 12.23 -1.27
N ALA A 272 19.52 12.47 -0.11
CA ALA A 272 19.21 11.72 1.08
C ALA A 272 17.71 11.86 1.37
N SER A 273 16.99 10.74 1.42
CA SER A 273 15.64 10.75 1.94
C SER A 273 15.75 11.17 3.41
N LYS A 274 15.29 12.38 3.73
CA LYS A 274 14.81 12.63 5.09
C LYS A 274 13.76 11.54 5.29
N THR A 275 14.10 10.54 6.11
CA THR A 275 13.30 9.33 6.34
C THR A 275 12.05 9.64 7.16
N SER A 276 11.43 10.77 6.87
CA SER A 276 10.12 11.08 7.36
C SER A 276 9.22 10.71 6.21
N THR A 277 8.43 9.65 6.39
CA THR A 277 7.05 9.66 5.92
C THR A 277 6.55 11.11 5.94
N ALA A 278 5.95 11.59 4.85
CA ALA A 278 5.56 12.99 4.71
C ALA A 278 5.00 13.46 6.07
N PRO A 279 5.59 14.50 6.70
CA PRO A 279 5.33 14.82 8.11
C PRO A 279 3.84 15.06 8.40
N ASN A 280 3.06 15.25 7.35
CA ASN A 280 1.63 15.52 7.37
C ASN A 280 0.76 14.25 7.28
N ILE A 281 1.34 13.03 7.28
CA ILE A 281 0.56 11.78 7.27
C ILE A 281 0.56 11.12 8.66
N THR A 282 -0.60 11.10 9.30
CA THR A 282 -0.83 10.31 10.52
C THR A 282 -0.94 8.84 10.14
N GLN A 283 -0.13 7.98 10.77
CA GLN A 283 -0.11 6.55 10.48
C GLN A 283 -0.58 5.73 11.67
N ARG A 284 -1.66 4.98 11.45
CA ARG A 284 -2.35 4.18 12.46
C ARG A 284 -2.50 2.74 11.98
N TYR A 285 -2.56 1.80 12.91
CA TYR A 285 -2.86 0.42 12.59
C TYR A 285 -3.88 -0.16 13.56
N VAL A 286 -4.63 -1.15 13.09
CA VAL A 286 -5.60 -1.87 13.90
C VAL A 286 -5.46 -3.37 13.73
N LEU A 287 -5.55 -4.09 14.84
CA LEU A 287 -5.53 -5.53 14.86
C LEU A 287 -6.93 -6.08 14.62
N VAL A 288 -7.11 -6.76 13.50
CA VAL A 288 -8.42 -7.25 13.09
C VAL A 288 -8.28 -8.60 12.38
N ASN A 289 -9.18 -9.54 12.67
CA ASN A 289 -9.20 -10.80 11.91
C ASN A 289 -9.76 -10.54 10.52
N HIS A 290 -9.34 -11.36 9.54
CA HIS A 290 -9.78 -11.19 8.16
C HIS A 290 -11.31 -11.12 7.98
N ARG A 291 -12.06 -11.91 8.77
CA ARG A 291 -13.53 -11.94 8.73
C ARG A 291 -14.18 -10.66 9.26
N ASP A 292 -13.52 -9.99 10.20
CA ASP A 292 -14.05 -8.83 10.92
C ASP A 292 -13.62 -7.51 10.26
N LYS A 293 -12.78 -7.55 9.21
CA LYS A 293 -12.21 -6.36 8.55
C LYS A 293 -13.30 -5.44 7.97
N LEU A 294 -14.33 -5.99 7.35
CA LEU A 294 -15.38 -5.18 6.74
C LEU A 294 -16.18 -4.44 7.81
N ASP A 295 -16.55 -5.12 8.89
CA ASP A 295 -17.30 -4.51 9.99
C ASP A 295 -16.44 -3.44 10.70
N ALA A 296 -15.17 -3.75 10.96
CA ALA A 296 -14.18 -2.80 11.47
C ALA A 296 -14.07 -1.55 10.59
N LEU A 297 -14.00 -1.73 9.27
CA LEU A 297 -13.93 -0.63 8.32
C LEU A 297 -15.14 0.28 8.42
N THR A 298 -16.35 -0.30 8.40
CA THR A 298 -17.59 0.48 8.48
C THR A 298 -17.76 1.23 9.80
N ARG A 299 -17.32 0.65 10.92
CA ARG A 299 -17.32 1.37 12.22
C ARG A 299 -16.41 2.59 12.22
N ILE A 300 -15.24 2.47 11.58
CA ILE A 300 -14.31 3.58 11.46
C ILE A 300 -14.91 4.69 10.60
N PHE A 301 -15.61 4.34 9.51
CA PHE A 301 -16.28 5.32 8.64
C PHE A 301 -17.39 6.10 9.33
N GLU A 302 -17.99 5.57 10.39
CA GLU A 302 -19.06 6.25 11.10
C GLU A 302 -18.53 7.29 12.10
N VAL A 303 -17.37 7.01 12.69
CA VAL A 303 -16.72 7.86 13.69
C VAL A 303 -15.79 8.90 13.07
N GLU A 304 -15.16 8.59 11.94
CA GLU A 304 -14.22 9.47 11.26
C GLU A 304 -14.82 10.05 9.98
N ASP A 305 -14.78 11.38 9.87
CA ASP A 305 -15.17 12.06 8.63
C ASP A 305 -14.02 12.00 7.62
N PHE A 306 -14.34 11.70 6.37
CA PHE A 306 -13.37 11.67 5.28
C PHE A 306 -13.96 12.34 4.03
N ASP A 307 -13.07 12.93 3.23
CA ASP A 307 -13.44 13.58 1.97
C ASP A 307 -13.48 12.55 0.82
N ALA A 308 -12.31 12.03 0.41
CA ALA A 308 -12.21 10.81 -0.40
C ALA A 308 -11.22 9.80 0.21
N MET A 309 -11.43 8.52 -0.09
CA MET A 309 -10.66 7.40 0.45
C MET A 309 -10.23 6.41 -0.63
N ILE A 310 -9.02 5.85 -0.47
CA ILE A 310 -8.57 4.68 -1.24
C ILE A 310 -8.32 3.47 -0.34
N LEU A 311 -8.92 2.34 -0.71
CA LEU A 311 -8.82 1.04 -0.04
C LEU A 311 -7.92 0.11 -0.84
N PHE A 312 -6.78 -0.28 -0.29
CA PHE A 312 -5.86 -1.21 -0.94
C PHE A 312 -6.13 -2.65 -0.54
N VAL A 313 -6.45 -3.49 -1.53
CA VAL A 313 -6.64 -4.93 -1.41
C VAL A 313 -5.65 -5.69 -2.27
N ARG A 314 -5.44 -6.98 -1.96
CA ARG A 314 -4.41 -7.78 -2.63
C ARG A 314 -4.79 -8.26 -4.03
N THR A 315 -6.05 -8.64 -4.25
CA THR A 315 -6.48 -9.33 -5.49
C THR A 315 -7.50 -8.51 -6.27
N LYS A 316 -7.58 -8.77 -7.58
CA LYS A 316 -8.58 -8.12 -8.44
C LYS A 316 -10.00 -8.47 -8.02
N SER A 317 -10.31 -9.74 -7.74
CA SER A 317 -11.66 -10.11 -7.29
C SER A 317 -12.04 -9.46 -5.97
N ALA A 318 -11.08 -9.26 -5.06
CA ALA A 318 -11.34 -8.57 -3.79
C ALA A 318 -11.72 -7.10 -4.00
N THR A 319 -11.24 -6.45 -5.07
CA THR A 319 -11.66 -5.06 -5.35
C THR A 319 -13.15 -4.98 -5.64
N GLU A 320 -13.67 -5.89 -6.46
CA GLU A 320 -15.07 -5.92 -6.87
C GLU A 320 -15.97 -6.36 -5.70
N GLU A 321 -15.60 -7.45 -5.01
CA GLU A 321 -16.35 -7.98 -3.87
C GLU A 321 -16.46 -6.94 -2.74
N LEU A 322 -15.36 -6.25 -2.41
CA LEU A 322 -15.38 -5.23 -1.36
C LEU A 322 -16.16 -4.00 -1.79
N ALA A 323 -16.00 -3.52 -3.02
CA ALA A 323 -16.76 -2.37 -3.53
C ALA A 323 -18.27 -2.65 -3.59
N GLU A 324 -18.68 -3.86 -3.98
CA GLU A 324 -20.08 -4.29 -3.95
C GLU A 324 -20.64 -4.33 -2.53
N ARG A 325 -19.89 -4.91 -1.58
CA ARG A 325 -20.28 -4.96 -0.16
C ARG A 325 -20.38 -3.59 0.49
N LEU A 326 -19.54 -2.63 0.09
CA LEU A 326 -19.61 -1.25 0.55
C LEU A 326 -20.84 -0.53 -0.04
N ARG A 327 -21.10 -0.70 -1.34
CA ARG A 327 -22.31 -0.15 -1.98
C ARG A 327 -23.60 -0.69 -1.36
N ALA A 328 -23.64 -1.98 -1.04
CA ALA A 328 -24.79 -2.60 -0.36
C ALA A 328 -25.06 -2.00 1.04
N ARG A 329 -24.09 -1.31 1.64
CA ARG A 329 -24.20 -0.59 2.92
C ARG A 329 -24.40 0.92 2.75
N GLY A 330 -24.66 1.38 1.52
CA GLY A 330 -24.93 2.80 1.23
C GLY A 330 -23.70 3.66 0.95
N PHE A 331 -22.49 3.10 0.88
CA PHE A 331 -21.29 3.87 0.54
C PHE A 331 -21.11 4.02 -0.97
N SER A 332 -20.67 5.20 -1.42
CA SER A 332 -20.28 5.44 -2.81
C SER A 332 -18.90 4.86 -3.09
N ALA A 333 -18.85 3.57 -3.47
CA ALA A 333 -17.61 2.82 -3.68
C ALA A 333 -17.48 2.23 -5.09
N ALA A 334 -16.31 2.38 -5.71
CA ALA A 334 -16.00 1.81 -7.02
C ALA A 334 -14.70 0.98 -7.00
N PRO A 335 -14.66 -0.18 -7.69
CA PRO A 335 -13.43 -0.93 -7.84
C PRO A 335 -12.50 -0.28 -8.88
N ILE A 336 -11.19 -0.44 -8.70
CA ILE A 336 -10.16 -0.15 -9.69
C ILE A 336 -9.12 -1.26 -9.72
N ASN A 337 -9.09 -2.03 -10.80
CA ASN A 337 -8.17 -3.15 -10.96
C ASN A 337 -7.67 -3.25 -12.42
N GLY A 338 -6.77 -4.19 -12.69
CA GLY A 338 -6.16 -4.33 -14.03
C GLY A 338 -7.07 -4.92 -15.11
N ASP A 339 -8.26 -5.44 -14.76
CA ASP A 339 -9.23 -5.98 -15.71
C ASP A 339 -10.27 -4.91 -16.13
N ILE A 340 -10.32 -3.78 -15.42
CA ILE A 340 -11.23 -2.69 -15.75
C ILE A 340 -10.82 -2.05 -17.09
N PRO A 341 -11.74 -1.97 -18.07
CA PRO A 341 -11.49 -1.27 -19.30
C PRO A 341 -11.07 0.17 -19.05
N GLN A 342 -10.10 0.64 -19.83
CA GLN A 342 -9.43 1.89 -19.55
C GLN A 342 -10.32 3.13 -19.59
N ASN A 343 -11.27 3.19 -20.51
CA ASN A 343 -12.27 4.25 -20.57
C ASN A 343 -13.13 4.30 -19.29
N LEU A 344 -13.46 3.13 -18.73
CA LEU A 344 -14.17 3.03 -17.46
C LEU A 344 -13.26 3.46 -16.30
N ARG A 345 -11.99 3.05 -16.31
CA ARG A 345 -10.98 3.45 -15.33
C ARG A 345 -10.82 4.97 -15.23
N GLU A 346 -10.72 5.66 -16.37
CA GLU A 346 -10.64 7.13 -16.43
C GLU A 346 -11.89 7.79 -15.84
N ARG A 347 -13.08 7.31 -16.22
CA ARG A 347 -14.35 7.80 -15.67
C ARG A 347 -14.47 7.56 -14.17
N THR A 348 -13.98 6.44 -13.66
CA THR A 348 -13.99 6.14 -12.21
C THR A 348 -13.07 7.09 -11.45
N ILE A 349 -11.89 7.39 -11.99
CA ILE A 349 -10.94 8.36 -11.40
C ILE A 349 -11.53 9.78 -11.44
N GLU A 350 -12.14 10.16 -12.56
CA GLU A 350 -12.82 11.46 -12.71
C GLU A 350 -14.01 11.58 -11.75
N ALA A 351 -14.82 10.52 -11.60
CA ALA A 351 -15.90 10.47 -10.61
C ALA A 351 -15.39 10.63 -9.17
N LEU A 352 -14.20 10.11 -8.85
CA LEU A 352 -13.55 10.33 -7.55
C LEU A 352 -13.07 11.78 -7.38
N LYS A 353 -12.50 12.38 -8.44
CA LYS A 353 -12.04 13.79 -8.44
C LYS A 353 -13.20 14.76 -8.23
N ASP A 354 -14.32 14.54 -8.90
CA ASP A 354 -15.50 15.43 -8.86
C ASP A 354 -16.45 15.12 -7.68
N GLY A 355 -16.16 14.09 -6.89
CA GLY A 355 -16.95 13.68 -5.73
C GLY A 355 -18.28 12.97 -5.99
N ARG A 356 -18.41 12.36 -7.18
CA ARG A 356 -19.49 11.40 -7.46
C ARG A 356 -19.24 10.04 -6.79
N THR A 357 -17.97 9.71 -6.58
CA THR A 357 -17.51 8.54 -5.83
C THR A 357 -16.60 9.01 -4.70
N ASP A 358 -16.76 8.45 -3.50
CA ASP A 358 -15.92 8.84 -2.35
C ASP A 358 -14.90 7.75 -1.99
N ILE A 359 -15.16 6.49 -2.36
CA ILE A 359 -14.33 5.36 -2.01
C ILE A 359 -13.84 4.63 -3.27
N LEU A 360 -12.53 4.48 -3.40
CA LEU A 360 -11.91 3.69 -4.46
C LEU A 360 -11.28 2.42 -3.89
N VAL A 361 -11.70 1.25 -4.33
CA VAL A 361 -11.10 -0.03 -3.91
C VAL A 361 -10.09 -0.50 -4.97
N ALA A 362 -8.81 -0.51 -4.63
CA ALA A 362 -7.72 -0.64 -5.59
C ALA A 362 -6.75 -1.79 -5.29
N THR A 363 -6.13 -2.32 -6.35
CA THR A 363 -4.85 -3.05 -6.24
C THR A 363 -3.67 -2.09 -6.42
N ASP A 364 -2.47 -2.50 -5.99
CA ASP A 364 -1.24 -1.71 -6.13
C ASP A 364 -1.01 -1.22 -7.57
N VAL A 365 -1.08 -2.13 -8.54
CA VAL A 365 -0.88 -1.82 -9.96
C VAL A 365 -1.90 -0.79 -10.44
N ALA A 366 -3.14 -0.91 -9.97
CA ALA A 366 -4.24 -0.07 -10.39
C ALA A 366 -4.29 1.30 -9.72
N ALA A 367 -3.58 1.54 -8.62
CA ALA A 367 -3.52 2.86 -7.98
C ALA A 367 -2.19 3.59 -8.20
N ARG A 368 -1.21 2.96 -8.86
CA ARG A 368 0.04 3.62 -9.24
C ARG A 368 -0.25 4.78 -10.17
N GLY A 369 0.49 5.87 -9.97
CA GLY A 369 0.23 7.12 -10.69
C GLY A 369 -1.15 7.72 -10.42
N LEU A 370 -1.96 7.27 -9.45
CA LEU A 370 -3.19 7.98 -9.11
C LEU A 370 -2.83 9.31 -8.41
N ASP A 371 -3.23 10.43 -9.00
CA ASP A 371 -3.14 11.76 -8.39
C ASP A 371 -4.52 12.38 -8.29
N VAL A 372 -5.07 12.27 -7.09
CA VAL A 372 -6.37 12.84 -6.71
C VAL A 372 -6.12 13.58 -5.41
N PRO A 373 -6.00 14.91 -5.45
CA PRO A 373 -5.75 15.70 -4.25
C PRO A 373 -6.79 15.39 -3.15
N ARG A 374 -8.08 15.26 -3.48
CA ARG A 374 -9.18 15.01 -2.54
C ARG A 374 -9.02 13.79 -1.61
N ILE A 375 -8.11 12.85 -1.91
CA ILE A 375 -7.85 11.69 -1.06
C ILE A 375 -7.29 12.15 0.30
N SER A 376 -8.15 12.08 1.32
CA SER A 376 -7.82 12.38 2.72
C SER A 376 -7.37 11.13 3.46
N HIS A 377 -7.93 9.96 3.10
CA HIS A 377 -7.68 8.71 3.80
C HIS A 377 -7.15 7.61 2.87
N VAL A 378 -6.13 6.90 3.34
CA VAL A 378 -5.63 5.67 2.72
C VAL A 378 -5.82 4.53 3.71
N VAL A 379 -6.57 3.51 3.30
CA VAL A 379 -6.76 2.31 4.11
C VAL A 379 -6.11 1.12 3.41
N ASN A 380 -5.07 0.58 4.05
CA ASN A 380 -4.49 -0.69 3.67
C ASN A 380 -5.36 -1.82 4.23
N TYR A 381 -6.44 -2.14 3.51
CA TYR A 381 -7.35 -3.23 3.89
C TYR A 381 -6.59 -4.55 3.98
N ASP A 382 -5.66 -4.81 3.06
CA ASP A 382 -4.67 -5.87 3.17
C ASP A 382 -3.26 -5.30 3.30
N ILE A 383 -2.50 -5.78 4.29
CA ILE A 383 -1.10 -5.39 4.48
C ILE A 383 -0.26 -5.71 3.23
N PRO A 384 0.56 -4.76 2.74
CA PRO A 384 1.48 -5.03 1.65
C PRO A 384 2.56 -6.04 2.05
N HIS A 385 3.15 -6.69 1.06
CA HIS A 385 4.19 -7.71 1.27
C HIS A 385 5.57 -7.11 1.57
N ASP A 386 5.79 -5.88 1.14
CA ASP A 386 7.04 -5.15 1.24
C ASP A 386 6.79 -3.69 1.67
N THR A 387 7.85 -3.02 2.13
CA THR A 387 7.77 -1.65 2.63
C THR A 387 7.59 -0.62 1.52
N GLU A 388 8.16 -0.83 0.34
CA GLU A 388 8.10 0.14 -0.76
C GLU A 388 6.65 0.32 -1.21
N SER A 389 5.94 -0.79 -1.38
CA SER A 389 4.49 -0.81 -1.61
C SER A 389 3.74 -0.03 -0.55
N TYR A 390 4.07 -0.20 0.75
CA TYR A 390 3.42 0.57 1.82
C TYR A 390 3.61 2.08 1.64
N ILE A 391 4.84 2.53 1.40
CA ILE A 391 5.16 3.96 1.19
C ILE A 391 4.40 4.51 -0.02
N HIS A 392 4.34 3.76 -1.13
CA HIS A 392 3.63 4.16 -2.34
C HIS A 392 2.11 4.25 -2.17
N ARG A 393 1.54 3.41 -1.29
CA ARG A 393 0.12 3.43 -0.95
C ARG A 393 -0.24 4.63 -0.08
N ILE A 394 0.48 4.85 1.01
CA ILE A 394 0.18 5.99 1.91
C ILE A 394 0.50 7.33 1.25
N GLY A 395 1.44 7.38 0.31
CA GLY A 395 1.71 8.55 -0.53
C GLY A 395 0.57 8.93 -1.50
N ARG A 396 -0.60 8.27 -1.43
CA ARG A 396 -1.82 8.70 -2.12
C ARG A 396 -2.61 9.76 -1.33
N THR A 397 -2.35 9.93 -0.04
CA THR A 397 -2.87 11.04 0.79
C THR A 397 -1.74 12.01 1.18
N GLY A 398 -2.07 13.10 1.87
CA GLY A 398 -1.10 14.07 2.36
C GLY A 398 -0.39 14.87 1.26
N ARG A 399 -1.04 15.01 0.09
CA ARG A 399 -0.49 15.69 -1.09
C ARG A 399 -0.78 17.19 -1.07
N ALA A 400 0.13 17.97 -1.66
CA ALA A 400 0.06 19.43 -1.76
C ALA A 400 -0.06 20.13 -0.38
N GLY A 401 0.74 19.68 0.60
CA GLY A 401 0.80 20.27 1.94
C GLY A 401 -0.35 19.91 2.88
N ARG A 402 -1.40 19.24 2.40
CA ARG A 402 -2.53 18.80 3.26
C ARG A 402 -2.14 17.68 4.21
N SER A 403 -2.88 17.56 5.32
CA SER A 403 -2.80 16.40 6.20
C SER A 403 -3.45 15.17 5.54
N GLY A 404 -2.99 13.99 5.93
CA GLY A 404 -3.52 12.73 5.45
C GLY A 404 -3.56 11.68 6.55
N GLU A 405 -4.54 10.79 6.48
CA GLU A 405 -4.69 9.67 7.41
C GLU A 405 -4.38 8.36 6.69
N ALA A 406 -3.50 7.55 7.26
CA ALA A 406 -3.14 6.24 6.75
C ALA A 406 -3.45 5.16 7.80
N LEU A 407 -4.37 4.26 7.47
CA LEU A 407 -4.80 3.18 8.35
C LEU A 407 -4.37 1.83 7.80
N LEU A 408 -3.74 1.01 8.65
CA LEU A 408 -3.27 -0.32 8.29
C LEU A 408 -4.02 -1.42 9.05
N PHE A 409 -4.69 -2.31 8.31
CA PHE A 409 -5.32 -3.49 8.89
C PHE A 409 -4.31 -4.63 9.00
N VAL A 410 -4.09 -5.10 10.23
CA VAL A 410 -3.10 -6.13 10.52
C VAL A 410 -3.79 -7.34 11.15
N THR A 411 -3.68 -8.51 10.53
CA THR A 411 -4.12 -9.74 11.20
C THR A 411 -3.07 -10.20 12.22
N PRO A 412 -3.43 -11.01 13.24
CA PRO A 412 -2.47 -11.50 14.24
C PRO A 412 -1.25 -12.22 13.65
N ARG A 413 -1.39 -12.84 12.46
CA ARG A 413 -0.30 -13.55 11.75
C ARG A 413 0.63 -12.60 11.00
N GLU A 414 0.19 -11.37 10.72
CA GLU A 414 0.91 -10.38 9.91
C GLU A 414 1.72 -9.39 10.76
N ARG A 415 1.77 -9.55 12.08
CA ARG A 415 2.58 -8.71 12.99
C ARG A 415 4.06 -8.60 12.57
N ARG A 416 4.62 -9.65 11.98
CA ARG A 416 6.00 -9.63 11.46
C ARG A 416 6.17 -8.67 10.27
N LEU A 417 5.15 -8.50 9.44
CA LEU A 417 5.16 -7.54 8.32
C LEU A 417 5.03 -6.12 8.85
N LEU A 418 4.16 -5.88 9.84
CA LEU A 418 4.07 -4.59 10.54
C LEU A 418 5.44 -4.15 11.08
N SER A 419 6.15 -5.02 11.81
CA SER A 419 7.48 -4.69 12.34
C SER A 419 8.54 -4.44 11.25
N GLN A 420 8.35 -4.95 10.02
CA GLN A 420 9.25 -4.63 8.90
C GLN A 420 8.96 -3.23 8.35
N ILE A 421 7.68 -2.86 8.26
CA ILE A 421 7.23 -1.54 7.84
C ILE A 421 7.71 -0.47 8.84
N GLU A 422 7.54 -0.67 10.15
CA GLU A 422 7.99 0.26 11.19
C GLU A 422 9.50 0.50 11.16
N ARG A 423 10.30 -0.57 10.99
CA ARG A 423 11.76 -0.45 10.90
C ARG A 423 12.21 0.37 9.69
N ALA A 424 11.54 0.19 8.56
CA ALA A 424 11.93 0.83 7.32
C ALA A 424 11.43 2.28 7.23
N THR A 425 10.25 2.57 7.78
CA THR A 425 9.74 3.95 7.95
C THR A 425 10.43 4.69 9.11
N ARG A 426 11.14 3.97 9.99
CA ARG A 426 11.76 4.49 11.22
C ARG A 426 10.77 5.20 12.15
N GLN A 427 9.48 4.90 12.00
CA GLN A 427 8.40 5.46 12.78
C GLN A 427 7.50 4.31 13.27
N PRO A 428 7.22 4.22 14.58
CA PRO A 428 6.22 3.27 15.07
C PRO A 428 4.83 3.71 14.58
N LEU A 429 4.00 2.76 14.16
CA LEU A 429 2.62 3.05 13.83
C LEU A 429 1.80 3.08 15.11
N THR A 430 0.86 4.02 15.21
CA THR A 430 0.01 4.12 16.40
C THR A 430 -1.07 3.03 16.36
N GLU A 431 -1.10 2.14 17.36
CA GLU A 431 -2.18 1.16 17.48
C GLU A 431 -3.46 1.88 17.91
N ILE A 432 -4.53 1.72 17.12
CA ILE A 432 -5.87 2.16 17.52
C ILE A 432 -6.73 0.97 17.88
N GLN A 433 -7.62 1.18 18.85
CA GLN A 433 -8.70 0.26 19.13
C GLN A 433 -9.85 0.54 18.15
N LEU A 434 -10.56 -0.52 17.77
CA LEU A 434 -11.79 -0.34 16.99
C LEU A 434 -12.81 0.38 17.86
N PRO A 435 -13.52 1.38 17.32
CA PRO A 435 -14.67 1.97 18.00
C PRO A 435 -15.64 0.87 18.46
N SER A 436 -16.07 0.98 19.71
CA SER A 436 -17.11 0.13 20.26
C SER A 436 -18.44 0.42 19.59
N VAL A 437 -19.39 -0.49 19.74
CA VAL A 437 -20.76 -0.27 19.24
C VAL A 437 -21.39 0.95 19.92
N ASP A 438 -21.07 1.18 21.19
CA ASP A 438 -21.55 2.33 21.96
C ASP A 438 -20.95 3.63 21.41
N ASP A 439 -19.65 3.69 21.13
CA ASP A 439 -18.99 4.87 20.54
C ASP A 439 -19.63 5.25 19.19
N VAL A 440 -19.93 4.23 18.38
CA VAL A 440 -20.60 4.39 17.09
C VAL A 440 -22.01 4.95 17.27
N ASN A 441 -22.77 4.39 18.21
CA ASN A 441 -24.13 4.85 18.50
C ASN A 441 -24.16 6.28 19.04
N GLU A 442 -23.22 6.64 19.93
CA GLU A 442 -23.06 8.01 20.42
C GLU A 442 -22.77 8.99 19.28
N MET A 443 -21.87 8.63 18.35
CA MET A 443 -21.57 9.47 17.19
C MET A 443 -22.78 9.61 16.25
N ARG A 444 -23.54 8.53 16.01
CA ARG A 444 -24.78 8.59 15.22
C ARG A 444 -25.81 9.51 15.84
N MET A 445 -25.98 9.45 17.16
CA MET A 445 -26.87 10.34 17.90
C MET A 445 -26.40 11.80 17.82
N ALA A 446 -25.10 12.05 17.95
CA ALA A 446 -24.52 13.40 17.83
C ALA A 446 -24.73 13.99 16.43
N LYS A 447 -24.41 13.24 15.37
CA LYS A 447 -24.65 13.64 13.97
C LYS A 447 -26.13 13.89 13.71
N PHE A 448 -27.02 13.08 14.28
CA PHE A 448 -28.46 13.29 14.17
C PHE A 448 -28.92 14.57 14.87
N ALA A 449 -28.46 14.82 16.10
CA ALA A 449 -28.76 16.06 16.82
C ALA A 449 -28.26 17.30 16.07
N GLN A 450 -27.08 17.22 15.45
CA GLN A 450 -26.57 18.29 14.59
C GLN A 450 -27.46 18.50 13.36
N SER A 451 -27.89 17.44 12.67
CA SER A 451 -28.80 17.57 11.52
C SER A 451 -30.15 18.21 11.88
N ILE A 452 -30.64 17.96 13.11
CA ILE A 452 -31.82 18.65 13.65
C ILE A 452 -31.51 20.14 13.82
N THR A 453 -30.35 20.46 14.37
CA THR A 453 -29.91 21.86 14.58
C THR A 453 -29.83 22.62 13.25
N GLU A 454 -29.22 22.03 12.22
CA GLU A 454 -29.16 22.62 10.87
C GLU A 454 -30.55 22.77 10.26
N SER A 455 -31.44 21.79 10.44
CA SER A 455 -32.81 21.85 9.93
C SER A 455 -33.66 22.92 10.63
N LEU A 456 -33.33 23.31 11.86
CA LEU A 456 -34.02 24.39 12.57
C LEU A 456 -33.76 25.77 11.95
N GLU A 457 -32.68 25.91 11.17
CA GLU A 457 -32.33 27.14 10.46
C GLU A 457 -33.06 27.28 9.10
N ASP A 458 -33.76 26.23 8.66
CA ASP A 458 -34.47 26.23 7.38
C ASP A 458 -35.67 27.20 7.39
N PRO A 459 -35.83 28.09 6.37
CA PRO A 459 -36.95 29.03 6.29
C PRO A 459 -38.34 28.38 6.33
N SER A 460 -38.45 27.12 5.93
CA SER A 460 -39.70 26.34 5.95
C SER A 460 -40.09 25.85 7.34
N ILE A 461 -39.22 25.97 8.35
CA ILE A 461 -39.48 25.48 9.71
C ILE A 461 -40.75 26.10 10.33
N ALA A 462 -41.08 27.34 9.97
CA ALA A 462 -42.28 28.02 10.45
C ALA A 462 -43.58 27.36 9.95
N LEU A 463 -43.57 26.81 8.73
CA LEU A 463 -44.71 26.07 8.17
C LEU A 463 -44.89 24.74 8.91
N PHE A 464 -43.81 23.98 9.07
CA PHE A 464 -43.85 22.69 9.76
C PHE A 464 -44.20 22.83 11.25
N ARG A 465 -43.73 23.89 11.91
CA ARG A 465 -44.09 24.19 13.30
C ARG A 465 -45.60 24.33 13.47
N ARG A 466 -46.28 25.09 12.59
CA ARG A 466 -47.74 25.24 12.63
C ARG A 466 -48.46 23.90 12.45
N LEU A 467 -48.02 23.08 11.49
CA LEU A 467 -48.61 21.76 11.25
C LEU A 467 -48.47 20.84 12.48
N VAL A 468 -47.30 20.84 13.13
CA VAL A 468 -47.06 20.04 14.34
C VAL A 468 -47.89 20.53 15.52
N GLU A 469 -48.01 21.85 15.70
CA GLU A 469 -48.85 22.47 16.75
C GLU A 469 -50.34 22.14 16.56
N GLU A 470 -50.85 22.21 15.33
CA GLU A 470 -52.23 21.88 14.99
C GLU A 470 -52.53 20.39 15.26
N TYR A 471 -51.65 19.50 14.80
CA TYR A 471 -51.79 18.06 15.05
C TYR A 471 -51.72 17.72 16.55
N ALA A 472 -50.80 18.35 17.30
CA ALA A 472 -50.69 18.16 18.75
C ALA A 472 -51.99 18.56 19.47
N SER A 473 -52.61 19.67 19.04
CA SER A 473 -53.87 20.16 19.61
C SER A 473 -55.05 19.25 19.26
N GLU A 474 -55.17 18.84 18.00
CA GLU A 474 -56.29 18.02 17.52
C GLU A 474 -56.28 16.62 18.14
N HIS A 475 -55.10 16.01 18.23
CA HIS A 475 -54.95 14.63 18.69
C HIS A 475 -54.57 14.51 20.17
N SER A 476 -54.37 15.62 20.89
CA SER A 476 -53.93 15.64 22.30
C SER A 476 -52.65 14.83 22.54
N VAL A 477 -51.70 14.90 21.60
CA VAL A 477 -50.40 14.21 21.67
C VAL A 477 -49.31 15.22 22.01
N SER A 478 -48.33 14.82 22.82
CA SER A 478 -47.22 15.70 23.16
C SER A 478 -46.34 16.00 21.94
N MET A 479 -45.78 17.21 21.86
CA MET A 479 -44.84 17.57 20.78
C MET A 479 -43.59 16.68 20.78
N SER A 480 -43.16 16.19 21.95
CA SER A 480 -42.06 15.22 22.07
C SER A 480 -42.39 13.87 21.45
N ASP A 481 -43.63 13.38 21.60
CA ASP A 481 -44.04 12.11 21.00
C ASP A 481 -44.19 12.26 19.47
N ILE A 482 -44.65 13.41 18.99
CA ILE A 482 -44.70 13.72 17.56
C ILE A 482 -43.29 13.81 16.98
N ALA A 483 -42.36 14.49 17.68
CA ALA A 483 -40.96 14.56 17.28
C ALA A 483 -40.30 13.18 17.26
N ALA A 484 -40.58 12.34 18.27
CA ALA A 484 -40.10 10.95 18.30
C ALA A 484 -40.71 10.11 17.16
N ALA A 485 -42.00 10.27 16.86
CA ALA A 485 -42.67 9.58 15.76
C ALA A 485 -42.11 10.00 14.40
N LEU A 486 -41.88 11.31 14.18
CA LEU A 486 -41.26 11.82 12.96
C LEU A 486 -39.81 11.36 12.83
N ALA A 487 -39.03 11.36 13.92
CA ALA A 487 -37.67 10.81 13.94
C ALA A 487 -37.67 9.29 13.62
N THR A 488 -38.67 8.56 14.10
CA THR A 488 -38.85 7.12 13.81
C THR A 488 -39.31 6.87 12.38
N GLN A 489 -40.03 7.81 11.77
CA GLN A 489 -40.54 7.70 10.39
C GLN A 489 -39.50 8.16 9.35
N SER A 490 -38.69 9.16 9.67
CA SER A 490 -37.61 9.63 8.78
C SER A 490 -36.46 8.62 8.68
N ARG A 491 -36.44 7.59 9.54
CA ARG A 491 -35.44 6.53 9.57
C ARG A 491 -36.13 5.19 9.36
N ASN A 492 -35.56 4.29 8.56
CA ASN A 492 -35.99 2.89 8.57
C ASN A 492 -35.66 2.32 9.96
N SER A 493 -36.70 1.97 10.72
CA SER A 493 -36.65 1.81 12.18
C SER A 493 -35.76 0.66 12.70
N ASP A 494 -35.22 -0.18 11.83
CA ASP A 494 -34.40 -1.33 12.23
C ASP A 494 -32.89 -1.05 12.37
N ASP A 495 -32.37 0.09 11.89
CA ASP A 495 -30.92 0.24 11.63
C ASP A 495 -30.26 1.50 12.24
N PHE A 496 -30.96 2.26 13.09
CA PHE A 496 -30.42 3.51 13.67
C PHE A 496 -29.31 3.23 14.70
N LEU A 497 -29.50 2.25 15.58
CA LEU A 497 -28.48 1.82 16.54
C LEU A 497 -27.82 0.54 16.03
N MET A 498 -26.49 0.54 15.93
CA MET A 498 -25.72 -0.66 15.66
C MET A 498 -25.94 -1.63 16.84
N ARG A 499 -26.27 -2.90 16.53
CA ARG A 499 -26.37 -3.98 17.51
C ARG A 499 -25.07 -4.76 17.52
N GLU A 500 -24.57 -5.12 18.69
CA GLU A 500 -23.37 -5.94 18.77
C GLU A 500 -23.66 -7.35 18.24
N PRO A 501 -22.90 -7.88 17.27
CA PRO A 501 -23.09 -9.25 16.83
C PRO A 501 -22.75 -10.19 17.99
N GLU A 502 -23.69 -11.06 18.37
CA GLU A 502 -23.51 -12.03 19.46
C GLU A 502 -22.25 -12.87 19.19
N ARG A 503 -21.17 -12.56 19.91
CA ARG A 503 -19.96 -13.39 19.87
C ARG A 503 -20.29 -14.68 20.61
N PRO A 504 -20.18 -15.87 19.97
CA PRO A 504 -20.32 -17.11 20.72
C PRO A 504 -19.31 -17.12 21.86
N PRO A 505 -19.71 -17.49 23.08
CA PRO A 505 -18.87 -17.30 24.27
C PRO A 505 -17.53 -18.01 24.05
N ARG A 506 -16.45 -17.22 24.13
CA ARG A 506 -15.10 -17.76 24.22
C ARG A 506 -15.09 -18.62 25.48
N ARG A 507 -14.88 -19.93 25.35
CA ARG A 507 -14.58 -20.79 26.49
C ARG A 507 -13.28 -20.28 27.10
N ASP A 508 -13.41 -19.49 28.17
CA ASP A 508 -12.31 -19.12 29.05
C ASP A 508 -11.84 -20.37 29.78
N ASP A 509 -10.90 -21.10 29.19
CA ASP A 509 -10.06 -22.07 29.90
C ASP A 509 -8.96 -21.33 30.70
N ARG A 510 -9.36 -20.30 31.44
CA ARG A 510 -8.53 -19.61 32.44
C ARG A 510 -9.07 -19.88 33.84
N ARG A 511 -9.14 -21.17 34.20
CA ARG A 511 -9.12 -21.54 35.61
C ARG A 511 -7.68 -21.50 36.10
N GLU A 512 -7.46 -20.63 37.07
CA GLU A 512 -6.28 -20.47 37.88
C GLU A 512 -5.68 -21.82 38.25
N ARG A 513 -4.38 -21.98 37.97
CA ARG A 513 -3.57 -23.07 38.51
C ARG A 513 -3.40 -22.84 40.01
N SER A 514 -4.34 -23.31 40.82
CA SER A 514 -4.01 -23.73 42.18
C SER A 514 -3.33 -25.08 42.12
N ALA A 515 -2.11 -25.14 42.66
CA ALA A 515 -1.31 -26.35 42.78
C ALA A 515 -2.09 -27.47 43.46
N ARG A 516 -2.38 -28.56 42.73
CA ARG A 516 -2.78 -29.84 43.31
C ARG A 516 -2.04 -30.96 42.61
N ASP A 517 -1.19 -31.57 43.43
CA ASP A 517 -0.63 -32.91 43.43
C ASP A 517 -0.93 -33.82 42.22
N PHE A 518 0.15 -34.27 41.58
CA PHE A 518 0.13 -35.33 40.58
C PHE A 518 -0.11 -36.67 41.28
N SER A 519 -1.37 -37.07 41.45
CA SER A 519 -1.73 -38.47 41.62
C SER A 519 -1.97 -39.08 40.24
N ASP A 520 -1.04 -39.95 39.85
CA ASP A 520 -1.10 -40.78 38.65
C ASP A 520 -2.19 -41.85 38.83
N GLY A 521 -3.38 -41.58 38.28
CA GLY A 521 -4.53 -42.47 38.30
C GLY A 521 -5.21 -42.49 36.92
N PRO A 522 -5.64 -43.66 36.40
CA PRO A 522 -6.19 -43.76 35.06
C PRO A 522 -7.48 -42.93 34.91
N ARG A 523 -7.53 -42.03 33.91
CA ARG A 523 -8.76 -41.34 33.53
C ARG A 523 -9.74 -42.35 32.89
N PRO A 524 -11.04 -42.38 33.26
CA PRO A 524 -12.01 -43.30 32.67
C PRO A 524 -12.26 -42.98 31.19
N SER A 525 -12.37 -44.02 30.38
CA SER A 525 -12.79 -43.95 28.96
C SER A 525 -14.21 -43.38 28.85
N ARG A 526 -14.39 -42.39 27.97
CA ARG A 526 -15.68 -41.71 27.69
C ARG A 526 -16.73 -42.58 26.98
N SER A 527 -16.44 -43.86 26.68
CA SER A 527 -17.34 -44.72 25.90
C SER A 527 -17.95 -45.89 26.69
N GLY A 528 -17.51 -46.18 27.93
CA GLY A 528 -18.06 -47.27 28.75
C GLY A 528 -17.91 -48.70 28.17
N LYS A 529 -17.28 -48.85 27.00
CA LYS A 529 -17.05 -50.12 26.30
C LYS A 529 -15.67 -50.69 26.63
N ASN A 530 -15.58 -52.01 26.72
CA ASN A 530 -14.32 -52.73 26.85
C ASN A 530 -13.54 -52.60 25.52
N MET A 531 -12.33 -52.04 25.55
CA MET A 531 -11.53 -51.77 24.34
C MET A 531 -10.30 -52.69 24.32
N GLY A 532 -10.11 -53.41 23.21
CA GLY A 532 -8.93 -54.20 22.89
C GLY A 532 -7.96 -53.44 21.98
N GLN A 533 -6.66 -53.75 22.09
CA GLN A 533 -5.63 -53.22 21.20
C GLN A 533 -5.47 -54.11 19.97
N TYR A 534 -5.48 -53.50 18.79
CA TYR A 534 -5.25 -54.16 17.52
C TYR A 534 -4.07 -53.53 16.81
N ARG A 535 -3.16 -54.37 16.32
CA ARG A 535 -2.03 -53.96 15.48
C ARG A 535 -2.46 -54.02 14.01
N ILE A 536 -2.18 -52.95 13.27
CA ILE A 536 -2.29 -52.90 11.81
C ILE A 536 -0.89 -52.73 11.20
N ALA A 537 -0.61 -53.45 10.12
CA ALA A 537 0.68 -53.52 9.42
C ALA A 537 0.99 -52.27 8.56
N VAL A 538 0.56 -51.10 9.02
CA VAL A 538 0.70 -49.82 8.33
C VAL A 538 1.19 -48.76 9.31
N GLY A 539 2.30 -48.10 9.00
CA GLY A 539 2.95 -47.13 9.90
C GLY A 539 3.38 -45.83 9.19
N LYS A 540 4.25 -45.05 9.83
CA LYS A 540 4.78 -43.79 9.27
C LYS A 540 5.49 -43.98 7.93
N ARG A 541 6.14 -45.14 7.71
CA ARG A 541 6.80 -45.47 6.44
C ARG A 541 5.83 -45.50 5.25
N ASN A 542 4.54 -45.77 5.50
CA ASN A 542 3.48 -45.78 4.49
C ASN A 542 2.82 -44.40 4.31
N ASN A 543 3.37 -43.34 4.94
CA ASN A 543 2.87 -41.97 4.93
C ASN A 543 1.41 -41.80 5.40
N VAL A 544 0.98 -42.67 6.33
CA VAL A 544 -0.41 -42.73 6.80
C VAL A 544 -0.66 -41.79 7.96
N LYS A 545 -1.79 -41.07 7.89
CA LYS A 545 -2.28 -40.15 8.93
C LYS A 545 -3.38 -40.81 9.77
N PRO A 546 -3.59 -40.40 11.04
CA PRO A 546 -4.63 -41.00 11.90
C PRO A 546 -6.04 -40.95 11.30
N GLY A 547 -6.38 -39.85 10.62
CA GLY A 547 -7.68 -39.70 9.94
C GLY A 547 -7.89 -40.67 8.78
N SER A 548 -6.81 -41.11 8.12
CA SER A 548 -6.89 -42.11 7.04
C SER A 548 -7.18 -43.51 7.57
N ILE A 549 -6.60 -43.87 8.72
CA ILE A 549 -6.88 -45.14 9.42
C ILE A 549 -8.30 -45.13 9.97
N MET A 550 -8.69 -44.04 10.63
CA MET A 550 -10.05 -43.86 11.16
C MET A 550 -11.10 -43.94 10.04
N GLY A 551 -10.88 -43.23 8.92
CA GLY A 551 -11.81 -43.23 7.79
C GLY A 551 -11.96 -44.61 7.14
N ALA A 552 -10.85 -45.34 6.97
CA ALA A 552 -10.89 -46.68 6.41
C ALA A 552 -11.61 -47.68 7.33
N LEU A 553 -11.35 -47.64 8.64
CA LEU A 553 -12.03 -48.50 9.62
C LEU A 553 -13.51 -48.13 9.81
N ALA A 554 -13.86 -46.84 9.71
CA ALA A 554 -15.24 -46.41 9.84
C ALA A 554 -16.09 -46.76 8.60
N ASN A 555 -15.54 -46.58 7.40
CA ASN A 555 -16.27 -46.77 6.15
C ASN A 555 -16.40 -48.25 5.75
N GLU A 556 -15.34 -49.03 5.91
CA GLU A 556 -15.30 -50.42 5.40
C GLU A 556 -15.70 -51.46 6.46
N ALA A 557 -15.52 -51.16 7.74
CA ALA A 557 -15.85 -52.08 8.83
C ALA A 557 -17.08 -51.67 9.65
N GLY A 558 -17.79 -50.62 9.23
CA GLY A 558 -19.03 -50.15 9.85
C GLY A 558 -18.87 -49.62 11.28
N LEU A 559 -17.65 -49.26 11.68
CA LEU A 559 -17.35 -48.75 13.02
C LEU A 559 -17.73 -47.26 13.13
N ARG A 560 -18.43 -46.88 14.21
CA ARG A 560 -18.74 -45.47 14.44
C ARG A 560 -17.50 -44.79 15.05
N GLY A 561 -17.36 -43.47 14.87
CA GLY A 561 -16.23 -42.72 15.40
C GLY A 561 -16.02 -42.83 16.93
N GLY A 562 -17.04 -43.23 17.68
CA GLY A 562 -16.95 -43.52 19.13
C GLY A 562 -16.50 -44.94 19.49
N ASP A 563 -16.40 -45.83 18.51
CA ASP A 563 -15.90 -47.21 18.65
C ASP A 563 -14.40 -47.30 18.31
N ILE A 564 -13.80 -46.21 17.82
CA ILE A 564 -12.37 -46.13 17.52
C ILE A 564 -11.70 -45.28 18.61
N GLY A 565 -10.89 -45.93 19.44
CA GLY A 565 -10.12 -45.32 20.51
C GLY A 565 -8.81 -44.73 20.04
N ARG A 566 -7.77 -44.81 20.87
CA ARG A 566 -6.47 -44.22 20.56
C ARG A 566 -5.80 -44.90 19.36
N ILE A 567 -5.35 -44.11 18.38
CA ILE A 567 -4.51 -44.56 17.27
C ILE A 567 -3.07 -44.10 17.53
N SER A 568 -2.15 -45.06 17.71
CA SER A 568 -0.72 -44.83 17.89
C SER A 568 0.05 -45.31 16.67
N ILE A 569 0.49 -44.38 15.81
CA ILE A 569 1.22 -44.69 14.58
C ILE A 569 2.72 -44.83 14.90
N ARG A 570 3.26 -46.04 14.76
CA ARG A 570 4.69 -46.33 14.88
C ARG A 570 5.35 -46.32 13.49
N PHE A 571 6.65 -46.62 13.43
CA PHE A 571 7.42 -46.50 12.19
C PHE A 571 6.95 -47.49 11.11
N ASP A 572 6.77 -48.75 11.49
CA ASP A 572 6.43 -49.91 10.65
C ASP A 572 4.98 -50.40 10.80
N HIS A 573 4.31 -50.07 11.90
CA HIS A 573 2.94 -50.50 12.21
C HIS A 573 2.18 -49.42 12.99
N SER A 574 0.88 -49.59 13.16
CA SER A 574 0.07 -48.76 14.06
C SER A 574 -0.71 -49.62 15.02
N ILE A 575 -0.99 -49.10 16.21
CA ILE A 575 -1.86 -49.72 17.21
C ILE A 575 -3.13 -48.90 17.29
N VAL A 576 -4.28 -49.56 17.17
CA VAL A 576 -5.60 -48.96 17.24
C VAL A 576 -6.39 -49.63 18.35
N GLU A 577 -7.01 -48.85 19.23
CA GLU A 577 -7.97 -49.36 20.19
C GLU A 577 -9.34 -49.49 19.54
N LEU A 578 -9.92 -50.69 19.55
CA LEU A 578 -11.26 -51.00 19.06
C LEU A 578 -12.01 -51.77 20.16
N PRO A 579 -13.33 -52.00 20.07
CA PRO A 579 -14.04 -52.79 21.09
C PRO A 579 -13.43 -54.19 21.17
N ALA A 580 -13.27 -54.73 22.39
CA ALA A 580 -12.68 -56.06 22.59
C ALA A 580 -13.55 -57.19 22.01
N ASP A 581 -14.84 -56.93 21.83
CA ASP A 581 -15.88 -57.89 21.47
C ASP A 581 -16.29 -57.73 19.99
N LEU A 582 -15.33 -57.51 19.09
CA LEU A 582 -15.63 -57.36 17.65
C LEU A 582 -16.22 -58.66 17.07
N PRO A 583 -17.40 -58.60 16.42
CA PRO A 583 -17.96 -59.73 15.68
C PRO A 583 -16.98 -60.25 14.61
N ALA A 584 -16.92 -61.56 14.42
CA ALA A 584 -16.02 -62.19 13.44
C ALA A 584 -16.24 -61.65 12.01
N ASP A 585 -17.47 -61.27 11.69
CA ASP A 585 -17.85 -60.68 10.39
C ASP A 585 -17.21 -59.29 10.20
N GLN A 586 -17.13 -58.47 11.24
CA GLN A 586 -16.46 -57.16 11.18
C GLN A 586 -14.94 -57.33 11.04
N LEU A 587 -14.36 -58.28 11.76
CA LEU A 587 -12.93 -58.56 11.68
C LEU A 587 -12.53 -59.15 10.30
N ASN A 588 -13.42 -59.91 9.68
CA ASN A 588 -13.25 -60.41 8.32
C ASN A 588 -13.47 -59.33 7.25
N SER A 589 -14.41 -58.39 7.45
CA SER A 589 -14.58 -57.22 6.56
C SER A 589 -13.38 -56.27 6.56
N MET A 590 -12.56 -56.33 7.62
CA MET A 590 -11.32 -55.57 7.71
C MET A 590 -10.13 -56.20 6.96
N LYS A 591 -10.24 -57.47 6.56
CA LYS A 591 -9.22 -58.14 5.72
C LYS A 591 -9.37 -57.64 4.28
N GLY A 592 -8.27 -57.18 3.67
CA GLY A 592 -8.29 -56.57 2.33
C GLY A 592 -8.39 -55.04 2.29
N ILE A 593 -8.66 -54.35 3.41
CA ILE A 593 -8.68 -52.89 3.45
C ILE A 593 -7.28 -52.33 3.17
N ARG A 594 -7.18 -51.37 2.25
CA ARG A 594 -5.92 -50.69 1.90
C ARG A 594 -5.90 -49.25 2.41
N VAL A 595 -4.83 -48.88 3.11
CA VAL A 595 -4.58 -47.52 3.60
C VAL A 595 -3.18 -47.10 3.18
N GLY A 596 -3.07 -45.98 2.45
CA GLY A 596 -1.78 -45.53 1.89
C GLY A 596 -1.18 -46.50 0.87
N GLY A 597 -2.01 -47.26 0.16
CA GLY A 597 -1.58 -48.25 -0.85
C GLY A 597 -1.08 -49.59 -0.27
N SER A 598 -1.10 -49.77 1.05
CA SER A 598 -0.73 -51.02 1.73
C SER A 598 -1.94 -51.61 2.46
N GLU A 599 -2.04 -52.94 2.50
CA GLU A 599 -3.10 -53.64 3.22
C GLU A 599 -2.89 -53.53 4.74
N ILE A 600 -3.97 -53.28 5.49
CA ILE A 600 -3.86 -52.98 6.91
C ILE A 600 -3.54 -54.18 7.79
N ASP A 601 -3.74 -55.42 7.34
CA ASP A 601 -3.58 -56.70 8.08
C ASP A 601 -3.77 -56.53 9.59
N ILE A 602 -5.04 -56.47 10.02
CA ILE A 602 -5.40 -56.22 11.41
C ILE A 602 -5.32 -57.50 12.25
N ARG A 603 -4.61 -57.44 13.39
CA ARG A 603 -4.49 -58.54 14.34
C ARG A 603 -4.61 -58.04 15.78
N PRO A 604 -5.19 -58.82 16.71
CA PRO A 604 -5.15 -58.50 18.13
C PRO A 604 -3.70 -58.37 18.59
N ASP A 605 -3.37 -57.27 19.28
CA ASP A 605 -2.05 -57.06 19.87
C ASP A 605 -2.06 -57.56 21.31
N SER A 606 -1.42 -58.70 21.56
CA SER A 606 -1.30 -59.31 22.89
C SER A 606 -0.18 -58.68 23.74
N GLY A 607 0.41 -57.57 23.29
CA GLY A 607 1.47 -56.86 24.01
C GLY A 607 2.82 -57.59 23.97
N ALA A 608 3.86 -56.92 24.45
CA ALA A 608 5.20 -57.51 24.52
C ALA A 608 5.24 -58.70 25.49
N PRO A 609 5.99 -59.79 25.20
CA PRO A 609 6.19 -60.88 26.15
C PRO A 609 6.71 -60.32 27.48
N SER A 610 6.00 -60.60 28.57
CA SER A 610 6.39 -60.19 29.90
C SER A 610 7.72 -60.84 30.29
N GLY A 611 8.78 -60.04 30.38
CA GLY A 611 10.03 -60.43 31.03
C GLY A 611 11.30 -59.99 30.32
N ARG A 612 11.79 -58.79 30.66
CA ARG A 612 13.23 -58.51 30.77
C ARG A 612 13.47 -57.19 31.52
N PRO A 613 14.37 -57.14 32.52
CA PRO A 613 14.63 -55.94 33.30
C PRO A 613 15.43 -54.93 32.48
N SER A 614 15.03 -53.66 32.50
CA SER A 614 15.74 -52.59 31.79
C SER A 614 16.95 -52.12 32.60
N SER A 615 18.14 -52.56 32.19
CA SER A 615 19.38 -51.88 32.54
C SER A 615 19.87 -51.18 31.28
N PHE A 616 19.74 -49.86 31.20
CA PHE A 616 20.77 -48.96 30.66
C PHE A 616 20.40 -47.54 31.09
N ARG A 617 21.21 -47.02 32.01
CA ARG A 617 21.36 -45.60 32.31
C ARG A 617 21.78 -44.88 31.03
N ASP A 618 21.34 -43.62 30.89
CA ASP A 618 22.36 -42.58 30.87
C ASP A 618 21.89 -41.32 31.59
N ASP A 619 22.72 -41.00 32.58
CA ASP A 619 22.72 -39.85 33.46
C ASP A 619 23.20 -38.60 32.70
N ARG A 620 22.53 -37.46 32.96
CA ARG A 620 23.09 -36.14 33.28
C ARG A 620 21.96 -35.11 33.10
N GLY A 621 21.29 -34.65 34.14
CA GLY A 621 21.84 -34.25 35.44
C GLY A 621 22.02 -32.74 35.44
N GLY A 622 20.90 -32.02 35.48
CA GLY A 622 20.89 -30.61 35.85
C GLY A 622 21.27 -30.47 37.32
N LYS A 623 21.97 -29.37 37.66
CA LYS A 623 22.12 -28.94 39.05
C LYS A 623 21.86 -27.44 39.21
N PRO A 624 21.39 -27.03 40.41
CA PRO A 624 20.53 -25.88 40.62
C PRO A 624 21.24 -24.74 41.41
N ARG A 625 20.52 -23.63 41.55
CA ARG A 625 20.88 -22.41 42.29
C ARG A 625 20.82 -22.57 43.83
N GLY A 626 21.69 -21.80 44.50
CA GLY A 626 21.65 -21.38 45.92
C GLY A 626 23.09 -21.06 46.38
N GLY A 627 23.47 -20.01 47.10
CA GLY A 627 22.78 -18.90 47.77
C GLY A 627 23.69 -18.39 48.92
N GLY A 628 24.55 -17.38 48.66
CA GLY A 628 25.27 -16.48 49.61
C GLY A 628 26.30 -17.05 50.62
N PRO A 629 27.05 -16.22 51.40
CA PRO A 629 27.32 -14.76 51.30
C PRO A 629 28.80 -14.29 51.58
N ARG A 630 29.09 -13.01 51.24
CA ARG A 630 30.09 -12.03 51.78
C ARG A 630 31.57 -12.45 52.03
N ARG A 631 32.51 -11.70 51.43
CA ARG A 631 33.43 -10.75 52.10
C ARG A 631 34.48 -10.13 51.16
N ASP A 632 34.95 -8.97 51.63
CA ASP A 632 35.87 -7.99 51.07
C ASP A 632 37.28 -8.53 50.77
N ASP A 633 37.98 -7.94 49.79
CA ASP A 633 39.19 -7.10 49.97
C ASP A 633 40.10 -7.10 48.72
N ARG A 634 40.47 -5.88 48.29
CA ARG A 634 41.79 -5.40 47.81
C ARG A 634 42.53 -6.04 46.62
N GLY A 635 43.06 -5.13 45.80
CA GLY A 635 44.36 -5.25 45.10
C GLY A 635 44.20 -5.12 43.59
N ASP A 636 44.31 -3.94 42.99
CA ASP A 636 45.52 -3.15 42.70
C ASP A 636 46.42 -3.74 41.59
N ARG A 637 46.77 -2.86 40.64
CA ARG A 637 47.81 -2.95 39.56
C ARG A 637 47.50 -3.87 38.38
N GLY A 638 47.83 -3.53 37.14
CA GLY A 638 48.60 -2.46 36.51
C GLY A 638 48.66 -2.83 35.02
N ASP A 639 48.42 -1.88 34.12
CA ASP A 639 49.44 -1.18 33.33
C ASP A 639 50.07 -2.02 32.18
N ARG A 640 50.18 -1.35 31.02
CA ARG A 640 50.94 -1.67 29.79
C ARG A 640 50.33 -2.75 28.89
N GLY A 641 50.26 -2.56 27.58
CA GLY A 641 51.00 -1.69 26.66
C GLY A 641 51.18 -2.52 25.39
N ASP A 642 50.63 -2.05 24.27
CA ASP A 642 51.40 -1.56 23.11
C ASP A 642 51.94 -2.66 22.17
N ARG A 643 51.83 -2.33 20.87
CA ARG A 643 52.43 -2.96 19.67
C ARG A 643 51.77 -4.26 19.18
N GLY A 644 51.48 -4.41 17.90
CA GLY A 644 51.96 -3.70 16.72
C GLY A 644 52.27 -4.74 15.64
N ASP A 645 51.78 -4.46 14.42
CA ASP A 645 52.23 -4.92 13.11
C ASP A 645 53.03 -6.23 12.97
N ARG A 646 52.61 -7.09 12.02
CA ARG A 646 53.40 -7.25 10.77
C ARG A 646 52.75 -8.17 9.73
N ARG A 647 52.96 -7.71 8.49
CA ARG A 647 52.85 -8.37 7.19
C ARG A 647 53.65 -9.67 7.07
N GLY A 648 53.18 -10.53 6.17
CA GLY A 648 53.92 -11.54 5.38
C GLY A 648 52.89 -12.40 4.64
N GLY A 649 52.86 -12.63 3.33
CA GLY A 649 53.89 -12.50 2.30
C GLY A 649 54.36 -13.89 1.84
N ARG A 650 53.86 -14.32 0.67
CA ARG A 650 54.34 -15.40 -0.24
C ARG A 650 54.18 -16.87 0.19
N ASP A 651 53.63 -17.70 -0.70
CA ASP A 651 54.44 -18.63 -1.51
C ASP A 651 53.67 -19.32 -2.65
N GLU A 652 54.45 -19.71 -3.67
CA GLU A 652 54.10 -20.18 -5.01
C GLU A 652 53.82 -21.70 -5.14
N LYS A 653 53.13 -22.02 -6.24
CA LYS A 653 53.28 -23.20 -7.15
C LYS A 653 53.17 -24.63 -6.61
N ARG A 654 52.28 -25.39 -7.26
CA ARG A 654 52.62 -26.72 -7.83
C ARG A 654 51.65 -27.15 -8.94
N ASP A 655 52.26 -27.78 -9.93
CA ASP A 655 51.73 -28.16 -11.23
C ASP A 655 50.87 -29.45 -11.24
N ASP A 656 50.28 -29.67 -12.42
CA ASP A 656 50.23 -30.95 -13.14
C ASP A 656 49.17 -32.03 -12.79
N ARG A 657 48.16 -32.16 -13.66
CA ARG A 657 47.97 -33.32 -14.60
C ARG A 657 46.51 -33.49 -15.06
N GLY A 658 46.36 -33.80 -16.34
CA GLY A 658 45.41 -34.82 -16.81
C GLY A 658 44.36 -34.36 -17.82
N GLY A 659 44.65 -34.53 -19.11
CA GLY A 659 43.64 -34.54 -20.18
C GLY A 659 43.31 -35.96 -20.65
N PHE A 660 42.09 -36.17 -21.15
CA PHE A 660 41.66 -37.16 -22.18
C PHE A 660 40.22 -36.73 -22.59
N ARG A 661 39.96 -36.22 -23.80
CA ARG A 661 39.72 -36.86 -25.11
C ARG A 661 38.37 -37.60 -25.29
N ARG A 662 37.64 -37.11 -26.32
CA ARG A 662 36.83 -37.77 -27.37
C ARG A 662 35.32 -37.96 -27.18
N GLY A 663 34.61 -37.60 -28.25
CA GLY A 663 33.27 -38.07 -28.61
C GLY A 663 32.59 -37.20 -29.68
N ASP A 664 33.05 -37.29 -30.93
CA ASP A 664 32.24 -36.95 -32.11
C ASP A 664 31.13 -38.00 -32.27
N ASP A 665 29.93 -37.60 -32.72
CA ASP A 665 29.16 -38.33 -33.74
C ASP A 665 27.91 -37.55 -34.22
N ASP A 666 27.99 -37.12 -35.48
CA ASP A 666 27.07 -37.34 -36.59
C ASP A 666 25.53 -37.13 -36.51
N ARG A 667 25.09 -36.22 -37.39
CA ARG A 667 24.10 -36.36 -38.49
C ARG A 667 22.68 -36.87 -38.23
N ARG A 668 21.73 -36.05 -38.72
CA ARG A 668 20.52 -36.31 -39.57
C ARG A 668 19.44 -35.32 -39.12
N GLY A 669 18.84 -34.48 -39.95
CA GLY A 669 18.30 -34.72 -41.29
C GLY A 669 16.78 -34.80 -41.18
N GLY A 670 16.04 -33.88 -41.81
CA GLY A 670 14.58 -33.97 -41.93
C GLY A 670 13.86 -32.64 -42.07
N GLY A 671 13.82 -32.10 -43.28
CA GLY A 671 12.81 -31.11 -43.66
C GLY A 671 11.47 -31.79 -43.95
N PHE A 672 10.37 -31.05 -43.75
CA PHE A 672 9.10 -31.34 -44.43
C PHE A 672 8.44 -30.03 -44.86
N ARG A 673 8.20 -29.94 -46.17
CA ARG A 673 7.41 -28.94 -46.88
C ARG A 673 5.96 -29.40 -46.97
N GLY A 674 5.07 -28.42 -47.07
CA GLY A 674 3.82 -28.51 -47.84
C GLY A 674 2.56 -28.43 -46.97
N ARG A 675 1.44 -27.90 -47.44
CA ARG A 675 1.06 -27.19 -48.68
C ARG A 675 -0.38 -26.73 -48.45
N SER A 676 -0.71 -25.55 -48.97
CA SER A 676 -2.00 -25.04 -49.48
C SER A 676 -3.34 -25.62 -49.01
N GLY A 677 -4.32 -24.72 -48.78
CA GLY A 677 -5.70 -24.96 -49.19
C GLY A 677 -6.79 -24.15 -48.48
N GLY A 678 -7.28 -23.11 -49.15
CA GLY A 678 -8.73 -22.91 -49.38
C GLY A 678 -9.59 -22.26 -48.29
N GLY A 679 -9.87 -20.97 -48.47
CA GLY A 679 -11.22 -20.45 -48.76
C GLY A 679 -12.32 -20.43 -47.68
N PRO A 680 -13.35 -19.56 -47.84
CA PRO A 680 -14.09 -18.92 -46.74
C PRO A 680 -15.49 -19.48 -46.53
N ASP A 681 -16.11 -19.23 -45.37
CA ASP A 681 -17.48 -18.66 -45.28
C ASP A 681 -17.98 -18.40 -43.85
N ARG A 682 -18.65 -17.24 -43.74
CA ARG A 682 -19.83 -16.86 -42.94
C ARG A 682 -20.31 -17.80 -41.82
N HIS A 683 -20.38 -17.27 -40.60
CA HIS A 683 -21.63 -16.83 -39.96
C HIS A 683 -21.37 -16.01 -38.70
#